data_AF-A0A8J8K5R3-F1
#
_entry.id   AF-A0A8J8K5R3-F1
#
_cell.length_a   1.000
_cell.length_b   1.000
_cell.length_c   1.000
_cell.angle_alpha   90.00
_cell.angle_beta   90.00
_cell.angle_gamma   90.00
#
_symmetry.space_group_name_H-M   'P 1'
#
loop_
_entity.id
_entity.type
_entity.pdbx_description
1 polymer ?
#
loop_
_entity_poly.entity_id
_entity_poly.type
_entity_poly.pdbx_seq_one_letter_code
_entity_poly.pdbx_strand_id
1 'polypeptide(L)'
;MYQKKEKKKSIFKNKFGTIFKNIILILLAILISSQTIFANEKYSYEKAEALKPLINWNDYGTDAFTKAALENKPIFLLLTAPSWCYWCQVYESTDYLFNEDMIKEVNENFIPIYIDADIRQDLTRQYLEGGWPSTTILAPNGERIYGYSGPRPVENMITNLRGAINYVNENSFISSGQVKYDKKEIKIPSQNQITLIQNQFPLIILESYDKTYGGFGNGQKFPQPKTLNYALEQYQQTNNEKYLDLVENTLKNQYTNIDELHSNYNLFDPVEGGFHRYGTTRDWSPPHFEKMLYDNVELLKTYSNLQLINSQNPYVNEVVEKTNNYIIENYYDKENGGFYANSDVNGEDAYYGLKDRSSKEKSRIEKTKFTDWNSKAIIAYLQLYKNTNNQEYKVMAEKTLQLYLTEFDKDIYHAITEDKEKKVRGNLLDNSNLLLAFVESYDTLNNQIYLDKANQIAKQTINTLYDYNSGGFFERNSPDKKLYALGDNILLTKPMEENGIITYAFLKLYTQTNNDTYLDIAIKTLGNQIDSIGGLDRMYYFAKSTQYINENNLMNRYNQIVQTNKNNQLNELNKIPKDYWLNKLLNKQITPNKNPKFIQSTRGITKENISLIVYVIIAFLAGLLSFASPCTLPILPGFIAHSFNSSKQNIVGMTLSLFAGLSLIFVILGMSSTFIGNILKNELELFSQISGIFIIILGIFILSGRGFKQINLNNSSPTTYFSSFVFGSAMGISWTPCVGPILVTILLLASTAGSAYTGGLLLFMYALGLFLPMIFFALYLKKSKNSKIWKLFKGKMLIFKFKLFNKKIEFHVHTSTLVSGIIFILLGILIFSGGLLTINKYVGTTFLQNYLNSIEGVLLDFIQ
;
A
#
# COMPACT_ATOMS: atom_id res chain seq x y z
N MET A 1 -47.48 -48.04 18.59
CA MET A 1 -47.06 -46.71 18.08
C MET A 1 -45.78 -46.21 18.79
N TYR A 2 -44.75 -47.06 18.92
CA TYR A 2 -43.49 -46.73 19.62
C TYR A 2 -42.20 -47.06 18.84
N GLN A 3 -42.27 -47.66 17.63
CA GLN A 3 -41.09 -48.01 16.82
C GLN A 3 -40.82 -47.08 15.62
N LYS A 4 -41.63 -46.04 15.39
CA LYS A 4 -41.43 -45.08 14.28
C LYS A 4 -40.74 -43.77 14.68
N LYS A 5 -40.49 -43.54 15.98
CA LYS A 5 -39.84 -42.31 16.49
C LYS A 5 -38.32 -42.45 16.73
N GLU A 6 -37.77 -43.65 16.85
CA GLU A 6 -36.31 -43.83 17.04
C GLU A 6 -35.51 -43.87 15.73
N LYS A 7 -36.10 -44.35 14.63
CA LYS A 7 -35.41 -44.37 13.32
C LYS A 7 -35.14 -42.98 12.72
N LYS A 8 -35.93 -41.96 13.09
CA LYS A 8 -35.72 -40.56 12.64
C LYS A 8 -34.71 -39.77 13.48
N LYS A 9 -34.46 -40.17 14.74
CA LYS A 9 -33.44 -39.52 15.60
C LYS A 9 -32.02 -40.04 15.31
N SER A 10 -31.88 -41.30 14.88
CA SER A 10 -30.58 -41.88 14.48
C SER A 10 -30.05 -41.32 13.15
N ILE A 11 -30.93 -41.12 12.16
CA ILE A 11 -30.53 -40.62 10.82
C ILE A 11 -30.13 -39.13 10.84
N PHE A 12 -30.71 -38.33 11.75
CA PHE A 12 -30.38 -36.91 11.89
C PHE A 12 -29.07 -36.66 12.65
N LYS A 13 -28.72 -37.54 13.60
CA LYS A 13 -27.46 -37.45 14.36
C LYS A 13 -26.25 -37.89 13.53
N ASN A 14 -26.41 -38.88 12.65
CA ASN A 14 -25.34 -39.30 11.74
C ASN A 14 -25.04 -38.28 10.65
N LYS A 15 -26.04 -37.66 10.00
CA LYS A 15 -25.79 -36.67 8.94
C LYS A 15 -25.15 -35.36 9.43
N PHE A 16 -25.53 -34.88 10.62
CA PHE A 16 -24.91 -33.69 11.19
C PHE A 16 -23.46 -33.95 11.63
N GLY A 17 -23.19 -35.15 12.15
CA GLY A 17 -21.83 -35.59 12.46
C GLY A 17 -20.93 -35.68 11.21
N THR A 18 -21.43 -36.20 10.09
CA THR A 18 -20.65 -36.29 8.84
C THR A 18 -20.40 -34.92 8.22
N ILE A 19 -21.37 -34.01 8.25
CA ILE A 19 -21.20 -32.64 7.72
C ILE A 19 -20.23 -31.84 8.59
N PHE A 20 -20.33 -31.94 9.91
CA PHE A 20 -19.40 -31.26 10.82
C PHE A 20 -17.99 -31.86 10.73
N LYS A 21 -17.86 -33.19 10.59
CA LYS A 21 -16.58 -33.87 10.38
C LYS A 21 -15.96 -33.51 9.03
N ASN A 22 -16.76 -33.35 7.97
CA ASN A 22 -16.30 -32.90 6.66
C ASN A 22 -15.93 -31.41 6.65
N ILE A 23 -16.64 -30.55 7.39
CA ILE A 23 -16.26 -29.13 7.56
C ILE A 23 -14.97 -29.02 8.37
N ILE A 24 -14.79 -29.84 9.41
CA ILE A 24 -13.53 -29.91 10.17
C ILE A 24 -12.41 -30.51 9.31
N LEU A 25 -12.66 -31.50 8.47
CA LEU A 25 -11.68 -32.04 7.52
C LEU A 25 -11.33 -31.06 6.41
N ILE A 26 -12.28 -30.23 5.96
CA ILE A 26 -12.03 -29.16 5.00
C ILE A 26 -11.27 -28.02 5.68
N LEU A 27 -11.61 -27.64 6.91
CA LEU A 27 -10.86 -26.66 7.70
C LEU A 27 -9.46 -27.17 8.07
N LEU A 28 -9.30 -28.45 8.39
CA LEU A 28 -8.00 -29.12 8.57
C LEU A 28 -7.24 -29.23 7.26
N ALA A 29 -7.89 -29.53 6.12
CA ALA A 29 -7.23 -29.53 4.81
C ALA A 29 -6.83 -28.10 4.36
N ILE A 30 -7.58 -27.07 4.77
CA ILE A 30 -7.22 -25.65 4.59
C ILE A 30 -6.10 -25.25 5.57
N LEU A 31 -6.03 -25.83 6.76
CA LEU A 31 -4.93 -25.66 7.73
C LEU A 31 -3.68 -26.50 7.41
N ILE A 32 -3.81 -27.58 6.62
CA ILE A 32 -2.73 -28.48 6.20
C ILE A 32 -2.22 -28.12 4.79
N SER A 33 -2.92 -27.23 4.05
CA SER A 33 -2.45 -26.70 2.76
C SER A 33 -1.50 -25.51 2.87
N SER A 34 -1.10 -25.12 4.09
CA SER A 34 0.20 -24.48 4.29
C SER A 34 1.29 -25.56 4.23
N GLN A 35 1.45 -26.19 3.07
CA GLN A 35 2.73 -26.80 2.76
C GLN A 35 3.69 -25.64 2.59
N THR A 36 4.54 -25.44 3.59
CA THR A 36 5.85 -24.83 3.42
C THR A 36 6.47 -25.49 2.19
N ILE A 37 6.62 -24.72 1.11
CA ILE A 37 7.39 -25.13 -0.05
C ILE A 37 8.85 -25.10 0.42
N PHE A 38 9.29 -26.22 0.99
CA PHE A 38 10.70 -26.43 1.30
C PHE A 38 11.49 -26.49 -0.01
N ALA A 39 12.56 -25.70 -0.07
CA ALA A 39 13.40 -25.50 -1.25
C ALA A 39 14.15 -26.79 -1.62
N ASN A 40 13.60 -27.58 -2.54
CA ASN A 40 14.37 -28.60 -3.24
C ASN A 40 15.11 -27.97 -4.44
N GLU A 41 16.38 -27.60 -4.23
CA GLU A 41 17.50 -27.53 -5.21
C GLU A 41 17.30 -26.93 -6.63
N LYS A 42 16.24 -26.17 -6.95
CA LYS A 42 15.95 -25.79 -8.36
C LYS A 42 16.20 -24.34 -8.77
N TYR A 43 16.52 -23.43 -7.86
CA TYR A 43 16.62 -22.00 -8.15
C TYR A 43 17.97 -21.45 -7.64
N SER A 44 18.84 -21.06 -8.57
CA SER A 44 20.14 -20.42 -8.28
C SER A 44 20.28 -19.14 -9.08
N TYR A 45 21.19 -18.26 -8.64
CA TYR A 45 21.52 -17.01 -9.33
C TYR A 45 21.95 -17.26 -10.79
N GLU A 46 22.85 -18.20 -11.04
CA GLU A 46 23.39 -18.49 -12.37
C GLU A 46 22.29 -18.96 -13.32
N LYS A 47 21.34 -19.74 -12.80
CA LYS A 47 20.19 -20.21 -13.58
C LYS A 47 19.26 -19.06 -13.94
N ALA A 48 18.98 -18.17 -13.00
CA ALA A 48 18.16 -16.98 -13.26
C ALA A 48 18.84 -16.06 -14.30
N GLU A 49 20.15 -15.82 -14.17
CA GLU A 49 20.90 -14.98 -15.11
C GLU A 49 20.98 -15.61 -16.51
N ALA A 50 21.07 -16.95 -16.61
CA ALA A 50 21.03 -17.66 -17.88
C ALA A 50 19.67 -17.56 -18.60
N LEU A 51 18.57 -17.45 -17.87
CA LEU A 51 17.22 -17.32 -18.43
C LEU A 51 16.87 -15.87 -18.80
N LYS A 52 17.54 -14.89 -18.19
CA LYS A 52 17.32 -13.45 -18.38
C LYS A 52 17.20 -13.00 -19.84
N PRO A 53 18.02 -13.49 -20.81
CA PRO A 53 17.90 -13.09 -22.21
C PRO A 53 16.60 -13.52 -22.92
N LEU A 54 15.78 -14.39 -22.31
CA LEU A 54 14.51 -14.84 -22.92
C LEU A 54 13.44 -13.76 -22.98
N ILE A 55 13.53 -12.73 -22.12
CA ILE A 55 12.68 -11.54 -22.17
C ILE A 55 13.50 -10.37 -22.71
N ASN A 56 12.88 -9.57 -23.58
CA ASN A 56 13.51 -8.44 -24.27
C ASN A 56 13.63 -7.21 -23.35
N TRP A 57 14.34 -7.35 -22.23
CA TRP A 57 14.49 -6.33 -21.20
C TRP A 57 15.06 -5.02 -21.75
N ASN A 58 14.57 -3.91 -21.21
CA ASN A 58 15.04 -2.57 -21.49
C ASN A 58 15.53 -1.93 -20.18
N ASP A 59 16.48 -1.00 -20.27
CA ASP A 59 16.87 -0.19 -19.13
C ASP A 59 15.77 0.81 -18.77
N TYR A 60 15.63 1.10 -17.47
CA TYR A 60 14.75 2.17 -17.03
C TYR A 60 15.28 3.52 -17.51
N GLY A 61 14.48 4.24 -18.28
CA GLY A 61 14.80 5.60 -18.70
C GLY A 61 13.87 6.12 -19.77
N THR A 62 14.20 7.30 -20.28
CA THR A 62 13.44 8.02 -21.32
C THR A 62 13.15 7.14 -22.53
N ASP A 63 14.11 6.33 -22.98
CA ASP A 63 13.99 5.51 -24.19
C ASP A 63 12.90 4.43 -24.07
N ALA A 64 12.88 3.68 -22.96
CA ALA A 64 11.87 2.64 -22.72
C ALA A 64 10.45 3.22 -22.63
N PHE A 65 10.28 4.37 -21.98
CA PHE A 65 8.99 5.05 -21.89
C PHE A 65 8.57 5.68 -23.22
N THR A 66 9.52 6.16 -24.03
CA THR A 66 9.23 6.63 -25.40
C THR A 66 8.67 5.49 -26.23
N LYS A 67 9.33 4.33 -26.14
CA LYS A 67 8.92 3.11 -26.84
C LYS A 67 7.52 2.66 -26.40
N ALA A 68 7.23 2.67 -25.09
CA ALA A 68 5.91 2.35 -24.56
C ALA A 68 4.81 3.26 -25.11
N ALA A 69 5.08 4.58 -25.18
CA ALA A 69 4.15 5.56 -25.75
C ALA A 69 3.94 5.38 -27.27
N LEU A 70 5.01 5.11 -28.03
CA LEU A 70 4.94 4.88 -29.49
C LEU A 70 4.19 3.60 -29.83
N GLU A 71 4.43 2.52 -29.10
CA GLU A 71 3.82 1.21 -29.36
C GLU A 71 2.42 1.07 -28.73
N ASN A 72 2.00 2.03 -27.91
CA ASN A 72 0.82 1.97 -27.04
C ASN A 72 0.78 0.67 -26.20
N LYS A 73 1.89 0.37 -25.53
CA LYS A 73 2.04 -0.82 -24.71
C LYS A 73 2.24 -0.45 -23.24
N PRO A 74 1.61 -1.17 -22.29
CA PRO A 74 1.97 -1.07 -20.88
C PRO A 74 3.45 -1.44 -20.66
N ILE A 75 4.00 -0.93 -19.57
CA ILE A 75 5.36 -1.24 -19.11
C ILE A 75 5.26 -2.33 -18.04
N PHE A 76 6.04 -3.40 -18.22
CA PHE A 76 6.23 -4.44 -17.21
C PHE A 76 7.50 -4.11 -16.44
N LEU A 77 7.37 -3.56 -15.25
CA LEU A 77 8.51 -3.13 -14.43
C LEU A 77 8.81 -4.18 -13.36
N LEU A 78 9.92 -4.90 -13.52
CA LEU A 78 10.39 -5.88 -12.57
C LEU A 78 11.52 -5.29 -11.72
N LEU A 79 11.31 -5.23 -10.41
CA LEU A 79 12.35 -4.91 -9.44
C LEU A 79 12.75 -6.20 -8.71
N THR A 80 14.04 -6.46 -8.68
CA THR A 80 14.64 -7.70 -8.18
C THR A 80 15.98 -7.39 -7.54
N ALA A 81 16.34 -8.15 -6.51
CA ALA A 81 17.65 -8.08 -5.89
C ALA A 81 18.42 -9.36 -6.28
N PRO A 82 19.00 -9.37 -7.49
CA PRO A 82 19.35 -10.62 -8.15
C PRO A 82 20.44 -11.39 -7.38
N SER A 83 21.32 -10.66 -6.69
CA SER A 83 22.48 -11.25 -6.01
C SER A 83 22.13 -12.09 -4.79
N TRP A 84 21.14 -11.71 -3.97
CA TRP A 84 20.87 -12.39 -2.68
C TRP A 84 19.45 -12.91 -2.51
N CYS A 85 18.46 -12.37 -3.23
CA CYS A 85 17.05 -12.63 -2.94
C CYS A 85 16.59 -14.00 -3.44
N TYR A 86 16.31 -14.92 -2.52
CA TYR A 86 15.82 -16.25 -2.87
C TYR A 86 14.50 -16.22 -3.65
N TRP A 87 13.50 -15.47 -3.16
CA TRP A 87 12.20 -15.38 -3.82
C TRP A 87 12.26 -14.73 -5.21
N CYS A 88 13.29 -13.92 -5.45
CA CYS A 88 13.55 -13.33 -6.76
C CYS A 88 14.00 -14.42 -7.74
N GLN A 89 14.92 -15.30 -7.32
CA GLN A 89 15.35 -16.46 -8.11
C GLN A 89 14.19 -17.45 -8.36
N VAL A 90 13.31 -17.66 -7.37
CA VAL A 90 12.08 -18.47 -7.55
C VAL A 90 11.19 -17.86 -8.62
N TYR A 91 10.99 -16.54 -8.58
CA TYR A 91 10.15 -15.86 -9.57
C TYR A 91 10.79 -15.84 -10.96
N GLU A 92 12.10 -15.67 -11.04
CA GLU A 92 12.93 -15.73 -12.25
C GLU A 92 13.19 -17.17 -12.73
N SER A 93 12.22 -18.06 -12.55
CA SER A 93 12.31 -19.46 -12.98
C SER A 93 11.29 -19.82 -14.06
N THR A 94 11.46 -21.00 -14.65
CA THR A 94 10.55 -21.54 -15.68
C THR A 94 9.13 -21.82 -15.18
N ASP A 95 8.95 -21.92 -13.86
CA ASP A 95 7.65 -22.17 -13.24
C ASP A 95 6.84 -20.87 -13.08
N TYR A 96 7.48 -19.71 -13.26
CA TYR A 96 6.90 -18.38 -13.06
C TYR A 96 7.22 -17.45 -14.24
N LEU A 97 8.19 -16.54 -14.09
CA LEU A 97 8.48 -15.49 -15.07
C LEU A 97 8.98 -16.07 -16.39
N PHE A 98 9.84 -17.08 -16.38
CA PHE A 98 10.35 -17.69 -17.61
C PHE A 98 9.53 -18.89 -18.09
N ASN A 99 8.26 -18.94 -17.72
CA ASN A 99 7.30 -19.82 -18.39
C ASN A 99 7.05 -19.35 -19.82
N GLU A 100 6.89 -20.27 -20.77
CA GLU A 100 6.74 -19.95 -22.20
C GLU A 100 5.56 -18.99 -22.49
N ASP A 101 4.42 -19.19 -21.83
CA ASP A 101 3.24 -18.34 -22.01
C ASP A 101 3.48 -16.92 -21.44
N MET A 102 4.19 -16.84 -20.31
CA MET A 102 4.56 -15.57 -19.67
C MET A 102 5.52 -14.78 -20.56
N ILE A 103 6.59 -15.43 -21.03
CA ILE A 103 7.61 -14.84 -21.91
C ILE A 103 6.94 -14.27 -23.15
N LYS A 104 6.05 -15.04 -23.78
CA LYS A 104 5.32 -14.62 -24.97
C LYS A 104 4.44 -13.39 -24.69
N GLU A 105 3.60 -13.43 -23.66
CA GLU A 105 2.71 -12.34 -23.29
C GLU A 105 3.48 -11.05 -23.00
N VAL A 106 4.60 -11.13 -22.27
CA VAL A 106 5.44 -9.96 -21.94
C VAL A 106 6.19 -9.42 -23.16
N ASN A 107 6.84 -10.26 -23.96
CA ASN A 107 7.60 -9.81 -25.12
C ASN A 107 6.71 -9.21 -26.23
N GLU A 108 5.51 -9.76 -26.43
CA GLU A 108 4.60 -9.30 -27.48
C GLU A 108 3.85 -8.03 -27.07
N ASN A 109 3.36 -7.96 -25.82
CA ASN A 109 2.37 -6.95 -25.42
C ASN A 109 2.88 -5.88 -24.44
N PHE A 110 4.09 -6.02 -23.89
CA PHE A 110 4.64 -5.07 -22.91
C PHE A 110 5.98 -4.49 -23.36
N ILE A 111 6.37 -3.38 -22.73
CA ILE A 111 7.77 -2.95 -22.67
C ILE A 111 8.35 -3.43 -21.34
N PRO A 112 9.10 -4.55 -21.32
CA PRO A 112 9.67 -5.05 -20.08
C PRO A 112 10.90 -4.24 -19.67
N ILE A 113 10.95 -3.85 -18.40
CA ILE A 113 12.07 -3.12 -17.78
C ILE A 113 12.54 -3.92 -16.57
N TYR A 114 13.84 -4.19 -16.54
CA TYR A 114 14.49 -4.90 -15.44
C TYR A 114 15.24 -3.91 -14.55
N ILE A 115 15.03 -4.00 -13.24
CA ILE A 115 15.68 -3.13 -12.25
C ILE A 115 16.38 -3.99 -11.21
N ASP A 116 17.70 -3.85 -11.17
CA ASP A 116 18.48 -4.27 -10.01
C ASP A 116 18.24 -3.27 -8.86
N ALA A 117 17.58 -3.78 -7.82
CA ALA A 117 17.16 -3.07 -6.64
C ALA A 117 18.30 -2.51 -5.80
N ASP A 118 19.43 -3.23 -5.75
CA ASP A 118 20.59 -2.82 -5.00
C ASP A 118 21.29 -1.66 -5.72
N ILE A 119 21.32 -1.66 -7.06
CA ILE A 119 21.91 -0.58 -7.86
C ILE A 119 20.99 0.64 -7.96
N ARG A 120 19.67 0.43 -8.10
CA ARG A 120 18.66 1.48 -8.33
C ARG A 120 17.70 1.64 -7.15
N GLN A 121 18.26 1.88 -5.96
CA GLN A 121 17.49 2.13 -4.73
C GLN A 121 16.47 3.27 -4.84
N ASP A 122 16.70 4.24 -5.72
CA ASP A 122 15.74 5.30 -6.05
C ASP A 122 14.43 4.73 -6.61
N LEU A 123 14.55 3.80 -7.55
CA LEU A 123 13.39 3.15 -8.18
C LEU A 123 12.74 2.18 -7.20
N THR A 124 13.54 1.52 -6.36
CA THR A 124 13.04 0.72 -5.25
C THR A 124 12.10 1.53 -4.36
N ARG A 125 12.50 2.72 -3.91
CA ARG A 125 11.64 3.56 -3.04
C ARG A 125 10.36 4.00 -3.73
N GLN A 126 10.43 4.25 -5.04
CA GLN A 126 9.28 4.70 -5.82
C GLN A 126 8.32 3.55 -6.18
N TYR A 127 8.84 2.37 -6.51
CA TYR A 127 8.07 1.30 -7.15
C TYR A 127 7.96 0.00 -6.36
N LEU A 128 8.64 -0.18 -5.23
CA LEU A 128 8.55 -1.39 -4.42
C LEU A 128 7.13 -1.60 -3.87
N GLU A 129 6.56 -2.78 -4.15
CA GLU A 129 5.22 -3.18 -3.71
C GLU A 129 5.32 -4.04 -2.45
N GLY A 130 5.75 -3.43 -1.35
CA GLY A 130 5.81 -4.05 -0.02
C GLY A 130 6.89 -5.12 0.20
N GLY A 131 7.47 -5.72 -0.84
CA GLY A 131 8.45 -6.79 -0.72
C GLY A 131 9.06 -7.23 -2.05
N TRP A 132 9.94 -8.23 -2.00
CA TRP A 132 10.73 -8.72 -3.13
C TRP A 132 10.30 -10.13 -3.58
N PRO A 133 10.41 -10.45 -4.88
CA PRO A 133 10.52 -9.53 -6.02
C PRO A 133 9.28 -8.64 -6.12
N SER A 134 9.38 -7.54 -6.84
CA SER A 134 8.27 -6.60 -7.00
C SER A 134 7.97 -6.38 -8.47
N THR A 135 6.73 -6.63 -8.88
CA THR A 135 6.27 -6.34 -10.23
C THR A 135 5.29 -5.17 -10.21
N THR A 136 5.63 -4.11 -10.93
CA THR A 136 4.74 -2.97 -11.14
C THR A 136 4.35 -2.90 -12.60
N ILE A 137 3.06 -2.77 -12.88
CA ILE A 137 2.56 -2.56 -14.23
C ILE A 137 2.20 -1.09 -14.39
N LEU A 138 2.86 -0.41 -15.34
CA LEU A 138 2.62 1.00 -15.62
C LEU A 138 1.94 1.18 -16.98
N ALA A 139 1.11 2.20 -17.11
CA ALA A 139 0.64 2.70 -18.38
C ALA A 139 1.78 3.40 -19.15
N PRO A 140 1.62 3.68 -20.46
CA PRO A 140 2.66 4.33 -21.27
C PRO A 140 3.13 5.71 -20.75
N ASN A 141 2.31 6.43 -19.99
CA ASN A 141 2.67 7.70 -19.34
C ASN A 141 3.30 7.53 -17.94
N GLY A 142 3.51 6.30 -17.47
CA GLY A 142 4.04 6.00 -16.14
C GLY A 142 3.01 5.95 -15.02
N GLU A 143 1.72 6.05 -15.31
CA GLU A 143 0.65 5.83 -14.33
C GLU A 143 0.69 4.37 -13.83
N ARG A 144 0.61 4.17 -12.52
CA ARG A 144 0.58 2.82 -11.92
C ARG A 144 -0.78 2.18 -12.10
N ILE A 145 -0.84 1.09 -12.87
CA ILE A 145 -2.05 0.28 -13.06
C ILE A 145 -2.14 -0.77 -11.95
N TYR A 146 -1.08 -1.56 -11.77
CA TYR A 146 -1.02 -2.64 -10.80
C TYR A 146 0.33 -2.72 -10.09
N GLY A 147 0.31 -3.36 -8.93
CA GLY A 147 1.47 -3.56 -8.07
C GLY A 147 1.40 -4.87 -7.32
N TYR A 148 2.46 -5.68 -7.40
CA TYR A 148 2.52 -7.02 -6.81
C TYR A 148 3.83 -7.28 -6.09
N SER A 149 3.72 -7.85 -4.90
CA SER A 149 4.82 -8.41 -4.10
C SER A 149 4.92 -9.92 -4.29
N GLY A 150 6.14 -10.43 -4.42
CA GLY A 150 6.44 -11.86 -4.44
C GLY A 150 6.11 -12.58 -5.74
N PRO A 151 6.45 -13.88 -5.85
CA PRO A 151 6.11 -14.69 -7.01
C PRO A 151 4.60 -14.84 -7.20
N ARG A 152 4.15 -14.81 -8.46
CA ARG A 152 2.74 -14.90 -8.84
C ARG A 152 2.50 -16.05 -9.80
N PRO A 153 1.52 -16.93 -9.55
CA PRO A 153 1.18 -18.00 -10.48
C PRO A 153 0.90 -17.47 -11.89
N VAL A 154 1.40 -18.18 -12.90
CA VAL A 154 1.38 -17.74 -14.32
C VAL A 154 -0.02 -17.35 -14.79
N GLU A 155 -1.03 -18.19 -14.55
CA GLU A 155 -2.42 -17.93 -14.95
C GLU A 155 -2.99 -16.63 -14.36
N ASN A 156 -2.73 -16.40 -13.07
CA ASN A 156 -3.15 -15.19 -12.37
C ASN A 156 -2.42 -13.97 -12.94
N MET A 157 -1.12 -14.11 -13.20
CA MET A 157 -0.32 -13.02 -13.74
C MET A 157 -0.77 -12.64 -15.15
N ILE A 158 -0.94 -13.62 -16.06
CA ILE A 158 -1.44 -13.40 -17.43
C ILE A 158 -2.81 -12.74 -17.41
N THR A 159 -3.72 -13.16 -16.53
CA THR A 159 -5.04 -12.52 -16.38
C THR A 159 -4.91 -11.04 -16.03
N ASN A 160 -4.01 -10.70 -15.11
CA ASN A 160 -3.74 -9.31 -14.75
C ASN A 160 -3.09 -8.51 -15.88
N LEU A 161 -2.13 -9.12 -16.60
CA LEU A 161 -1.47 -8.50 -17.75
C LEU A 161 -2.49 -8.17 -18.84
N ARG A 162 -3.42 -9.07 -19.15
CA ARG A 162 -4.51 -8.81 -20.10
C ARG A 162 -5.43 -7.69 -19.62
N GLY A 163 -5.71 -7.60 -18.33
CA GLY A 163 -6.42 -6.47 -17.73
C GLY A 163 -5.71 -5.14 -17.96
N ALA A 164 -4.37 -5.11 -17.82
CA ALA A 164 -3.58 -3.90 -18.09
C ALA A 164 -3.56 -3.53 -19.58
N ILE A 165 -3.48 -4.52 -20.47
CA ILE A 165 -3.58 -4.30 -21.92
C ILE A 165 -4.93 -3.67 -22.27
N ASN A 166 -6.04 -4.21 -21.76
CA ASN A 166 -7.37 -3.67 -21.99
C ASN A 166 -7.48 -2.23 -21.47
N TYR A 167 -7.00 -1.99 -20.24
CA TYR A 167 -6.96 -0.64 -19.67
C TYR A 167 -6.18 0.33 -20.57
N VAL A 168 -5.02 -0.08 -21.11
CA VAL A 168 -4.22 0.77 -22.00
C VAL A 168 -4.88 0.99 -23.36
N ASN A 169 -5.64 0.01 -23.87
CA ASN A 169 -6.34 0.14 -25.14
C ASN A 169 -7.61 1.01 -25.03
N GLU A 170 -8.30 0.99 -23.89
CA GLU A 170 -9.53 1.74 -23.64
C GLU A 170 -9.28 3.21 -23.22
N ASN A 171 -8.08 3.53 -22.75
CA ASN A 171 -7.74 4.85 -22.25
C ASN A 171 -6.71 5.56 -23.13
N SER A 172 -6.75 6.89 -23.12
CA SER A 172 -5.75 7.73 -23.77
C SER A 172 -4.77 8.29 -22.75
N PHE A 173 -3.48 8.08 -22.96
CA PHE A 173 -2.44 8.57 -22.05
C PHE A 173 -1.72 9.78 -22.61
N ILE A 174 -1.61 10.79 -21.76
CA ILE A 174 -0.93 12.05 -22.00
C ILE A 174 0.20 12.11 -20.97
N SER A 175 1.45 12.10 -21.44
CA SER A 175 2.61 12.24 -20.57
C SER A 175 3.02 13.72 -20.52
N SER A 176 2.87 14.34 -19.34
CA SER A 176 3.46 15.64 -19.03
C SER A 176 4.25 15.52 -17.75
N GLY A 177 5.58 15.61 -17.83
CA GLY A 177 6.43 15.57 -16.63
C GLY A 177 6.18 16.78 -15.75
N GLN A 178 5.74 16.54 -14.51
CA GLN A 178 5.59 17.59 -13.50
C GLN A 178 6.63 17.42 -12.40
N VAL A 179 7.42 18.45 -12.11
CA VAL A 179 8.27 18.47 -10.92
C VAL A 179 7.35 18.68 -9.73
N LYS A 180 7.23 17.68 -8.87
CA LYS A 180 6.47 17.79 -7.62
C LYS A 180 7.41 18.34 -6.56
N TYR A 181 7.28 19.64 -6.31
CA TYR A 181 8.00 20.35 -5.26
C TYR A 181 7.03 20.97 -4.26
N ASP A 182 7.04 20.47 -3.02
CA ASP A 182 6.30 21.07 -1.92
C ASP A 182 7.23 22.04 -1.17
N LYS A 183 7.14 23.33 -1.52
CA LYS A 183 7.91 24.38 -0.85
C LYS A 183 7.34 24.61 0.55
N LYS A 184 8.13 24.31 1.57
CA LYS A 184 7.77 24.55 2.99
C LYS A 184 8.52 25.77 3.52
N GLU A 185 7.92 26.47 4.48
CA GLU A 185 8.66 27.51 5.20
C GLU A 185 9.79 26.89 6.03
N ILE A 186 10.94 27.59 6.07
CA ILE A 186 12.07 27.16 6.88
C ILE A 186 11.68 27.25 8.36
N LYS A 187 11.64 26.11 9.02
CA LYS A 187 11.41 26.00 10.46
C LYS A 187 12.73 25.88 11.20
N ILE A 188 12.86 26.60 12.30
CA ILE A 188 13.96 26.43 13.26
C ILE A 188 13.38 25.73 14.48
N PRO A 189 13.92 24.57 14.90
CA PRO A 189 13.42 23.86 16.07
C PRO A 189 13.66 24.69 17.34
N SER A 190 12.67 24.76 18.20
CA SER A 190 12.82 25.34 19.54
C SER A 190 13.58 24.40 20.46
N GLN A 191 14.23 24.95 21.49
CA GLN A 191 14.90 24.15 22.53
C GLN A 191 13.97 23.10 23.15
N ASN A 192 12.69 23.44 23.37
CA ASN A 192 11.68 22.51 23.88
C ASN A 192 11.41 21.34 22.93
N GLN A 193 11.36 21.58 21.61
CA GLN A 193 11.18 20.51 20.62
C GLN A 193 12.39 19.57 20.57
N ILE A 194 13.61 20.13 20.68
CA ILE A 194 14.86 19.35 20.72
C ILE A 194 14.86 18.43 21.96
N THR A 195 14.56 19.00 23.14
CA THR A 195 14.44 18.23 24.39
C THR A 195 13.31 17.20 24.34
N LEU A 196 12.19 17.53 23.69
CA LEU A 196 11.07 16.59 23.53
C LEU A 196 11.51 15.35 22.74
N ILE A 197 12.15 15.52 21.58
CA ILE A 197 12.62 14.40 20.74
C ILE A 197 13.63 13.54 21.49
N GLN A 198 14.59 14.17 22.18
CA GLN A 198 15.59 13.47 23.00
C GLN A 198 14.92 12.59 24.07
N ASN A 199 13.87 13.09 24.71
CA ASN A 199 13.17 12.37 25.79
C ASN A 199 12.14 11.36 25.27
N GLN A 200 11.57 11.57 24.09
CA GLN A 200 10.55 10.68 23.51
C GLN A 200 11.15 9.39 22.95
N PHE A 201 12.31 9.44 22.31
CA PHE A 201 12.88 8.24 21.68
C PHE A 201 13.14 7.09 22.68
N PRO A 202 13.77 7.31 23.86
CA PRO A 202 13.90 6.26 24.87
C PRO A 202 12.55 5.67 25.32
N LEU A 203 11.50 6.48 25.42
CA LEU A 203 10.14 6.02 25.78
C LEU A 203 9.54 5.15 24.68
N ILE A 204 9.63 5.59 23.42
CA ILE A 204 9.16 4.83 22.26
C ILE A 204 9.80 3.43 22.22
N ILE A 205 11.11 3.35 22.52
CA ILE A 205 11.83 2.07 22.58
C ILE A 205 11.22 1.15 23.64
N LEU A 206 11.03 1.64 24.87
CA LEU A 206 10.48 0.83 25.96
C LEU A 206 9.01 0.44 25.75
N GLU A 207 8.22 1.30 25.12
CA GLU A 207 6.79 1.05 24.83
C GLU A 207 6.58 0.09 23.66
N SER A 208 7.44 0.15 22.65
CA SER A 208 7.34 -0.69 21.43
C SER A 208 7.97 -2.08 21.59
N TYR A 209 8.65 -2.31 22.72
CA TYR A 209 9.43 -3.51 23.00
C TYR A 209 8.56 -4.76 23.25
N ASP A 210 8.86 -5.83 22.53
CA ASP A 210 8.30 -7.15 22.79
C ASP A 210 9.02 -7.85 23.94
N LYS A 211 8.42 -7.78 25.13
CA LYS A 211 8.96 -8.41 26.34
C LYS A 211 9.01 -9.94 26.28
N THR A 212 8.24 -10.59 25.40
CA THR A 212 8.18 -12.05 25.32
C THR A 212 9.33 -12.61 24.50
N TYR A 213 9.51 -12.10 23.29
CA TYR A 213 10.50 -12.64 22.33
C TYR A 213 11.64 -11.67 22.03
N GLY A 214 11.71 -10.53 22.71
CA GLY A 214 12.70 -9.49 22.42
C GLY A 214 12.43 -8.75 21.10
N GLY A 215 13.11 -7.64 20.86
CA GLY A 215 12.94 -6.81 19.66
C GLY A 215 11.61 -6.07 19.60
N PHE A 216 11.14 -5.80 18.38
CA PHE A 216 10.04 -4.87 18.14
C PHE A 216 9.05 -5.42 17.12
N GLY A 217 7.75 -5.18 17.36
CA GLY A 217 6.66 -5.66 16.50
C GLY A 217 6.12 -7.05 16.86
N ASN A 218 4.98 -7.40 16.24
CA ASN A 218 4.20 -8.61 16.55
C ASN A 218 4.20 -9.68 15.43
N GLY A 219 4.94 -9.46 14.34
CA GLY A 219 5.04 -10.35 13.19
C GLY A 219 6.50 -10.60 12.85
N GLN A 220 6.86 -10.57 11.56
CA GLN A 220 8.27 -10.59 11.13
C GLN A 220 9.12 -9.55 11.88
N LYS A 221 10.34 -9.92 12.27
CA LYS A 221 11.22 -9.10 13.10
C LYS A 221 12.55 -8.80 12.43
N PHE A 222 12.86 -7.52 12.37
CA PHE A 222 14.16 -7.00 11.93
C PHE A 222 15.07 -6.71 13.14
N PRO A 223 16.40 -6.80 12.99
CA PRO A 223 17.33 -6.71 14.11
C PRO A 223 17.35 -5.36 14.85
N GLN A 224 17.06 -4.25 14.17
CA GLN A 224 17.06 -2.87 14.71
C GLN A 224 18.34 -2.49 15.51
N PRO A 225 19.56 -2.72 14.97
CA PRO A 225 20.80 -2.56 15.72
C PRO A 225 21.06 -1.13 16.19
N LYS A 226 20.58 -0.10 15.47
CA LYS A 226 20.79 1.30 15.88
C LYS A 226 19.99 1.63 17.13
N THR A 227 18.73 1.18 17.17
CA THR A 227 17.87 1.32 18.34
C THR A 227 18.44 0.55 19.54
N LEU A 228 18.95 -0.67 19.35
CA LEU A 228 19.59 -1.43 20.42
C LEU A 228 20.86 -0.74 20.95
N ASN A 229 21.70 -0.21 20.07
CA ASN A 229 22.85 0.59 20.48
C ASN A 229 22.44 1.83 21.28
N TYR A 230 21.39 2.55 20.84
CA TYR A 230 20.87 3.69 21.59
C TYR A 230 20.38 3.27 22.99
N ALA A 231 19.72 2.11 23.11
CA ALA A 231 19.31 1.59 24.41
C ALA A 231 20.51 1.28 25.32
N LEU A 232 21.60 0.70 24.79
CA LEU A 232 22.84 0.50 25.54
C LEU A 232 23.45 1.83 26.00
N GLU A 233 23.46 2.86 25.14
CA GLU A 233 23.90 4.21 25.51
C GLU A 233 23.02 4.79 26.64
N GLN A 234 21.69 4.61 26.58
CA GLN A 234 20.78 5.04 27.64
C GLN A 234 21.02 4.29 28.96
N TYR A 235 21.34 3.00 28.91
CA TYR A 235 21.76 2.25 30.09
C TYR A 235 23.02 2.85 30.71
N GLN A 236 24.07 3.07 29.92
CA GLN A 236 25.34 3.64 30.40
C GLN A 236 25.17 5.05 31.00
N GLN A 237 24.25 5.85 30.47
CA GLN A 237 23.99 7.21 30.96
C GLN A 237 23.11 7.25 32.22
N THR A 238 22.16 6.32 32.36
CA THR A 238 21.10 6.42 33.38
C THR A 238 21.13 5.30 34.43
N ASN A 239 21.90 4.24 34.21
CA ASN A 239 21.86 2.99 34.98
C ASN A 239 20.45 2.37 35.08
N ASN A 240 19.56 2.66 34.14
CA ASN A 240 18.22 2.08 34.10
C ASN A 240 18.26 0.69 33.44
N GLU A 241 18.23 -0.34 34.28
CA GLU A 241 18.31 -1.77 33.89
C GLU A 241 17.29 -2.17 32.83
N LYS A 242 16.14 -1.48 32.72
CA LYS A 242 15.14 -1.78 31.67
C LYS A 242 15.71 -1.75 30.25
N TYR A 243 16.68 -0.88 29.99
CA TYR A 243 17.33 -0.80 28.69
C TYR A 243 18.29 -1.97 28.46
N LEU A 244 19.05 -2.37 29.49
CA LEU A 244 19.94 -3.52 29.40
C LEU A 244 19.13 -4.81 29.22
N ASP A 245 18.10 -5.02 30.04
CA ASP A 245 17.17 -6.16 29.95
C ASP A 245 16.56 -6.29 28.54
N LEU A 246 16.14 -5.16 27.96
CA LEU A 246 15.60 -5.11 26.61
C LEU A 246 16.62 -5.59 25.57
N VAL A 247 17.86 -5.10 25.66
CA VAL A 247 18.91 -5.45 24.71
C VAL A 247 19.34 -6.91 24.88
N GLU A 248 19.64 -7.34 26.10
CA GLU A 248 20.05 -8.71 26.39
C GLU A 248 18.97 -9.73 25.97
N ASN A 249 17.69 -9.45 26.28
CA ASN A 249 16.62 -10.34 25.84
C ASN A 249 16.47 -10.34 24.31
N THR A 250 16.61 -9.19 23.65
CA THR A 250 16.55 -9.13 22.17
C THR A 250 17.67 -9.93 21.53
N LEU A 251 18.91 -9.68 21.93
CA LEU A 251 20.09 -10.34 21.37
C LEU A 251 20.14 -11.84 21.69
N LYS A 252 19.62 -12.25 22.85
CA LYS A 252 19.47 -13.67 23.20
C LYS A 252 18.47 -14.39 22.30
N ASN A 253 17.36 -13.75 21.92
CA ASN A 253 16.36 -14.35 21.02
C ASN A 253 16.79 -14.31 19.54
N GLN A 254 17.78 -13.50 19.17
CA GLN A 254 18.41 -13.54 17.85
C GLN A 254 19.47 -14.66 17.73
N TYR A 255 19.96 -15.15 18.86
CA TYR A 255 21.01 -16.16 18.92
C TYR A 255 20.44 -17.57 18.72
N THR A 256 21.23 -18.42 18.04
CA THR A 256 20.99 -19.86 17.93
C THR A 256 22.19 -20.60 18.47
N ASN A 257 21.94 -21.56 19.36
CA ASN A 257 22.98 -22.51 19.76
C ASN A 257 23.13 -23.59 18.69
N ILE A 258 24.36 -24.04 18.42
CA ILE A 258 24.63 -25.12 17.46
C ILE A 258 23.84 -26.40 17.73
N ASP A 259 23.51 -26.69 18.99
CA ASP A 259 22.71 -27.86 19.37
C ASP A 259 21.21 -27.69 19.13
N GLU A 260 20.76 -26.45 18.97
CA GLU A 260 19.37 -26.08 18.68
C GLU A 260 19.13 -25.79 17.18
N LEU A 261 20.14 -26.01 16.31
CA LEU A 261 20.09 -25.69 14.89
C LEU A 261 18.81 -26.20 14.19
N HIS A 262 18.33 -27.38 14.54
CA HIS A 262 17.13 -28.00 13.94
C HIS A 262 15.81 -27.59 14.60
N SER A 263 15.85 -26.97 15.78
CA SER A 263 14.66 -26.67 16.58
C SER A 263 14.39 -25.18 16.76
N ASN A 264 15.42 -24.32 16.65
CA ASN A 264 15.35 -22.90 16.99
C ASN A 264 16.41 -22.09 16.20
N TYR A 265 16.37 -22.19 14.87
CA TYR A 265 17.22 -21.39 14.00
C TYR A 265 16.65 -19.95 13.93
N ASN A 266 17.38 -19.00 14.52
CA ASN A 266 17.11 -17.57 14.60
C ASN A 266 18.06 -16.82 13.64
N LEU A 267 18.54 -15.62 13.98
CA LEU A 267 19.33 -14.82 13.05
C LEU A 267 20.80 -15.21 13.00
N PHE A 268 21.41 -15.53 14.14
CA PHE A 268 22.83 -15.86 14.19
C PHE A 268 23.08 -17.26 13.62
N ASP A 269 24.06 -17.38 12.71
CA ASP A 269 24.52 -18.66 12.19
C ASP A 269 25.60 -19.25 13.12
N PRO A 270 25.32 -20.32 13.88
CA PRO A 270 26.29 -20.88 14.82
C PRO A 270 27.42 -21.67 14.13
N VAL A 271 27.29 -22.02 12.85
CA VAL A 271 28.29 -22.81 12.12
C VAL A 271 29.35 -21.88 11.54
N GLU A 272 28.94 -20.91 10.73
CA GLU A 272 29.86 -20.03 10.00
C GLU A 272 30.04 -18.65 10.64
N GLY A 273 29.17 -18.30 11.60
CA GLY A 273 29.05 -16.93 12.08
C GLY A 273 28.27 -16.03 11.13
N GLY A 274 28.15 -14.78 11.55
CA GLY A 274 27.33 -13.79 10.88
C GLY A 274 25.84 -13.98 11.13
N PHE A 275 25.07 -13.05 10.59
CA PHE A 275 23.64 -12.91 10.80
C PHE A 275 22.88 -12.95 9.49
N HIS A 276 21.79 -13.70 9.51
CA HIS A 276 20.71 -13.67 8.55
C HIS A 276 19.87 -12.39 8.71
N ARG A 277 19.15 -12.02 7.66
CA ARG A 277 18.57 -10.68 7.51
C ARG A 277 17.48 -10.33 8.52
N TYR A 278 16.48 -11.21 8.67
CA TYR A 278 15.35 -11.00 9.58
C TYR A 278 14.61 -12.29 9.88
N GLY A 279 13.84 -12.31 10.97
CA GLY A 279 13.02 -13.45 11.38
C GLY A 279 11.64 -13.38 10.73
N THR A 280 11.16 -14.49 10.17
CA THR A 280 9.86 -14.55 9.47
C THR A 280 8.67 -14.40 10.41
N THR A 281 8.88 -14.66 11.70
CA THR A 281 7.87 -14.71 12.75
C THR A 281 8.26 -13.82 13.94
N ARG A 282 7.34 -13.72 14.91
CA ARG A 282 7.55 -12.96 16.15
C ARG A 282 8.65 -13.56 17.05
N ASP A 283 8.92 -14.86 16.94
CA ASP A 283 9.95 -15.56 17.73
C ASP A 283 11.29 -15.68 17.01
N TRP A 284 11.49 -14.94 15.91
CA TRP A 284 12.72 -14.86 15.10
C TRP A 284 13.03 -16.07 14.19
N SER A 285 12.22 -17.14 14.23
CA SER A 285 12.50 -18.39 13.51
C SER A 285 11.40 -18.81 12.50
N PRO A 286 11.75 -19.42 11.35
CA PRO A 286 13.09 -19.42 10.76
C PRO A 286 13.47 -18.02 10.25
N PRO A 287 14.77 -17.75 10.03
CA PRO A 287 15.22 -16.52 9.40
C PRO A 287 15.03 -16.55 7.89
N HIS A 288 15.13 -15.38 7.29
CA HIS A 288 15.51 -15.23 5.88
C HIS A 288 17.03 -15.33 5.74
N PHE A 289 17.51 -16.43 5.16
CA PHE A 289 18.89 -16.89 5.25
C PHE A 289 19.94 -16.01 4.55
N GLU A 290 19.51 -14.99 3.81
CA GLU A 290 20.41 -14.00 3.23
C GLU A 290 21.26 -13.30 4.29
N LYS A 291 22.56 -13.11 4.03
CA LYS A 291 23.45 -12.35 4.92
C LYS A 291 23.89 -11.07 4.23
N MET A 292 23.61 -9.94 4.88
CA MET A 292 23.91 -8.61 4.35
C MET A 292 25.06 -7.96 5.11
N LEU A 293 25.97 -7.27 4.42
CA LEU A 293 27.07 -6.56 5.08
C LEU A 293 26.56 -5.58 6.13
N TYR A 294 25.58 -4.75 5.79
CA TYR A 294 25.10 -3.69 6.68
C TYR A 294 24.46 -4.25 7.96
N ASP A 295 23.74 -5.37 7.88
CA ASP A 295 23.18 -6.03 9.06
C ASP A 295 24.30 -6.60 9.95
N ASN A 296 25.26 -7.28 9.34
CA ASN A 296 26.36 -7.93 10.05
C ASN A 296 27.30 -6.94 10.76
N VAL A 297 27.67 -5.82 10.13
CA VAL A 297 28.56 -4.83 10.76
C VAL A 297 27.88 -4.05 11.87
N GLU A 298 26.59 -3.73 11.72
CA GLU A 298 25.82 -3.02 12.75
C GLU A 298 25.47 -3.95 13.92
N LEU A 299 25.17 -5.22 13.67
CA LEU A 299 24.99 -6.22 14.73
C LEU A 299 26.31 -6.53 15.45
N LEU A 300 27.43 -6.71 14.73
CA LEU A 300 28.75 -6.87 15.34
C LEU A 300 29.04 -5.71 16.31
N LYS A 301 28.86 -4.47 15.85
CA LYS A 301 28.98 -3.27 16.69
C LYS A 301 28.09 -3.34 17.94
N THR A 302 26.85 -3.82 17.81
CA THR A 302 25.88 -3.91 18.90
C THR A 302 26.28 -4.97 19.94
N TYR A 303 26.62 -6.17 19.48
CA TYR A 303 27.09 -7.25 20.36
C TYR A 303 28.41 -6.90 21.03
N SER A 304 29.35 -6.25 20.33
CA SER A 304 30.60 -5.77 20.94
C SER A 304 30.36 -4.67 21.98
N ASN A 305 29.36 -3.80 21.79
CA ASN A 305 28.97 -2.85 22.83
C ASN A 305 28.40 -3.54 24.08
N LEU A 306 27.57 -4.58 23.90
CA LEU A 306 27.10 -5.40 25.03
C LEU A 306 28.25 -6.15 25.70
N GLN A 307 29.21 -6.67 24.93
CA GLN A 307 30.39 -7.37 25.45
C GLN A 307 31.22 -6.49 26.40
N LEU A 308 31.30 -5.17 26.15
CA LEU A 308 31.99 -4.24 27.06
C LEU A 308 31.25 -4.06 28.40
N ILE A 309 29.93 -4.17 28.38
CA ILE A 309 29.09 -4.06 29.58
C ILE A 309 29.10 -5.38 30.36
N ASN A 310 29.05 -6.51 29.64
CA ASN A 310 28.95 -7.86 30.21
C ASN A 310 29.98 -8.81 29.57
N SER A 311 31.25 -8.65 29.96
CA SER A 311 32.39 -9.35 29.33
C SER A 311 32.44 -10.86 29.58
N GLN A 312 31.71 -11.35 30.58
CA GLN A 312 31.71 -12.77 30.96
C GLN A 312 30.61 -13.57 30.26
N ASN A 313 29.82 -12.94 29.38
CA ASN A 313 28.72 -13.59 28.70
C ASN A 313 29.23 -14.48 27.53
N PRO A 314 29.16 -15.82 27.64
CA PRO A 314 29.81 -16.71 26.68
C PRO A 314 29.21 -16.65 25.27
N TYR A 315 27.88 -16.54 25.14
CA TYR A 315 27.27 -16.49 23.80
C TYR A 315 27.56 -15.15 23.11
N VAL A 316 27.65 -14.05 23.85
CA VAL A 316 28.01 -12.74 23.28
C VAL A 316 29.44 -12.78 22.75
N ASN A 317 30.37 -13.39 23.51
CA ASN A 317 31.76 -13.55 23.08
C ASN A 317 31.86 -14.40 21.81
N GLU A 318 31.15 -15.53 21.76
CA GLU A 318 31.07 -16.38 20.57
C GLU A 318 30.54 -15.63 19.35
N VAL A 319 29.43 -14.90 19.51
CA VAL A 319 28.80 -14.14 18.42
C VAL A 319 29.73 -13.07 17.87
N VAL A 320 30.42 -12.32 18.74
CA VAL A 320 31.37 -11.27 18.31
C VAL A 320 32.53 -11.89 17.53
N GLU A 321 33.14 -12.95 18.05
CA GLU A 321 34.28 -13.62 17.43
C GLU A 321 33.88 -14.20 16.06
N LYS A 322 32.84 -15.03 16.01
CA LYS A 322 32.41 -15.69 14.77
C LYS A 322 31.90 -14.70 13.72
N THR A 323 31.17 -13.66 14.11
CA THR A 323 30.68 -12.65 13.17
C THR A 323 31.83 -11.83 12.58
N ASN A 324 32.80 -11.42 13.41
CA ASN A 324 33.96 -10.70 12.92
C ASN A 324 34.81 -11.57 11.97
N ASN A 325 35.04 -12.83 12.31
CA ASN A 325 35.75 -13.78 11.45
C ASN A 325 35.01 -13.98 10.12
N TYR A 326 33.68 -14.15 10.16
CA TYR A 326 32.86 -14.26 8.97
C TYR A 326 33.01 -13.05 8.03
N ILE A 327 32.97 -11.83 8.57
CA ILE A 327 33.14 -10.60 7.78
C ILE A 327 34.56 -10.52 7.19
N ILE A 328 35.60 -10.83 7.98
CA ILE A 328 37.00 -10.76 7.53
C ILE A 328 37.29 -11.79 6.42
N GLU A 329 36.72 -12.99 6.52
CA GLU A 329 36.97 -14.07 5.58
C GLU A 329 36.15 -13.92 4.29
N ASN A 330 34.90 -13.47 4.39
CA ASN A 330 33.97 -13.47 3.26
C ASN A 330 33.80 -12.08 2.63
N TYR A 331 33.77 -11.01 3.42
CA TYR A 331 33.40 -9.69 2.91
C TYR A 331 34.57 -8.71 2.77
N TYR A 332 35.58 -8.78 3.61
CA TYR A 332 36.67 -7.82 3.54
C TYR A 332 37.64 -8.12 2.39
N ASP A 333 37.76 -7.18 1.45
CA ASP A 333 38.76 -7.23 0.39
C ASP A 333 40.13 -6.86 0.96
N LYS A 334 40.88 -7.88 1.39
CA LYS A 334 42.22 -7.71 1.96
C LYS A 334 43.22 -7.08 0.98
N GLU A 335 42.99 -7.16 -0.33
CA GLU A 335 43.92 -6.66 -1.35
C GLU A 335 43.69 -5.18 -1.65
N ASN A 336 42.43 -4.79 -1.93
CA ASN A 336 42.11 -3.43 -2.37
C ASN A 336 41.40 -2.58 -1.29
N GLY A 337 41.01 -3.17 -0.16
CA GLY A 337 40.19 -2.52 0.85
C GLY A 337 38.72 -2.46 0.46
N GLY A 338 37.88 -2.13 1.44
CA GLY A 338 36.43 -2.19 1.30
C GLY A 338 35.84 -3.57 1.55
N PHE A 339 34.52 -3.60 1.56
CA PHE A 339 33.70 -4.73 1.95
C PHE A 339 32.70 -5.06 0.85
N TYR A 340 32.61 -6.34 0.51
CA TYR A 340 31.64 -6.93 -0.39
C TYR A 340 30.23 -6.91 0.22
N ALA A 341 29.23 -6.96 -0.65
CA ALA A 341 27.87 -6.56 -0.34
C ALA A 341 27.12 -7.58 0.52
N ASN A 342 27.05 -8.82 0.07
CA ASN A 342 26.16 -9.83 0.61
C ASN A 342 26.56 -11.24 0.17
N SER A 343 25.90 -12.24 0.75
CA SER A 343 25.92 -13.62 0.28
C SER A 343 24.51 -14.13 0.00
N ASP A 344 24.37 -14.96 -1.02
CA ASP A 344 23.12 -15.60 -1.41
C ASP A 344 22.75 -16.82 -0.55
N VAL A 345 21.66 -17.50 -0.92
CA VAL A 345 21.05 -18.59 -0.14
C VAL A 345 21.25 -19.93 -0.83
N ASN A 346 21.98 -20.85 -0.18
CA ASN A 346 22.19 -22.23 -0.66
C ASN A 346 21.16 -23.24 -0.11
N GLY A 347 19.92 -22.80 0.10
CA GLY A 347 18.82 -23.63 0.58
C GLY A 347 18.84 -23.89 2.10
N GLU A 348 17.64 -23.91 2.69
CA GLU A 348 17.43 -24.04 4.14
C GLU A 348 17.95 -25.38 4.69
N ASP A 349 17.30 -26.51 4.39
CA ASP A 349 17.71 -27.82 4.93
C ASP A 349 19.00 -28.36 4.28
N ALA A 350 19.25 -28.01 3.02
CA ALA A 350 20.36 -28.54 2.23
C ALA A 350 21.72 -27.98 2.66
N TYR A 351 21.74 -26.77 3.21
CA TYR A 351 22.95 -26.09 3.66
C TYR A 351 22.83 -25.63 5.10
N TYR A 352 21.89 -24.73 5.40
CA TYR A 352 21.82 -24.10 6.72
C TYR A 352 21.40 -25.07 7.83
N GLY A 353 20.56 -26.06 7.52
CA GLY A 353 20.16 -27.13 8.44
C GLY A 353 21.29 -28.08 8.83
N LEU A 354 22.49 -28.01 8.22
CA LEU A 354 23.60 -28.92 8.51
C LEU A 354 24.60 -28.33 9.51
N LYS A 355 25.00 -29.13 10.50
CA LYS A 355 26.09 -28.80 11.44
C LYS A 355 27.47 -28.83 10.78
N ASP A 356 27.66 -29.71 9.79
CA ASP A 356 28.88 -29.80 8.99
C ASP A 356 28.56 -29.44 7.53
N ARG A 357 29.16 -28.33 7.07
CA ARG A 357 28.99 -27.78 5.72
C ARG A 357 30.28 -27.87 4.90
N SER A 358 31.33 -28.50 5.42
CA SER A 358 32.67 -28.53 4.79
C SER A 358 32.70 -29.17 3.41
N SER A 359 31.79 -30.11 3.15
CA SER A 359 31.63 -30.82 1.87
C SER A 359 30.61 -30.19 0.93
N LYS A 360 29.93 -29.10 1.35
CA LYS A 360 28.90 -28.41 0.57
C LYS A 360 29.50 -27.21 -0.16
N GLU A 361 28.89 -26.87 -1.30
CA GLU A 361 29.21 -25.65 -2.02
C GLU A 361 28.77 -24.44 -1.18
N LYS A 362 29.69 -23.49 -0.99
CA LYS A 362 29.44 -22.27 -0.21
C LYS A 362 28.56 -21.29 -1.00
N SER A 363 27.83 -20.44 -0.27
CA SER A 363 27.07 -19.35 -0.88
C SER A 363 27.98 -18.43 -1.69
N ARG A 364 27.49 -17.96 -2.84
CA ARG A 364 28.16 -16.96 -3.66
C ARG A 364 28.20 -15.65 -2.89
N ILE A 365 29.31 -14.92 -3.04
CA ILE A 365 29.52 -13.60 -2.46
C ILE A 365 29.41 -12.55 -3.56
N GLU A 366 28.54 -11.56 -3.37
CA GLU A 366 28.41 -10.42 -4.26
C GLU A 366 29.50 -9.38 -3.96
N LYS A 367 30.46 -9.26 -4.88
CA LYS A 367 31.68 -8.46 -4.68
C LYS A 367 31.53 -6.97 -4.98
N THR A 368 30.32 -6.51 -5.30
CA THR A 368 30.03 -5.07 -5.41
C THR A 368 30.25 -4.37 -4.06
N LYS A 369 30.92 -3.21 -4.08
CA LYS A 369 31.14 -2.34 -2.92
C LYS A 369 30.16 -1.18 -2.97
N PHE A 370 29.13 -1.24 -2.12
CA PHE A 370 28.17 -0.16 -1.94
C PHE A 370 28.70 0.90 -0.97
N THR A 371 28.61 2.17 -1.36
CA THR A 371 29.20 3.30 -0.63
C THR A 371 28.58 3.47 0.76
N ASP A 372 27.25 3.39 0.87
CA ASP A 372 26.54 3.47 2.14
C ASP A 372 26.87 2.29 3.07
N TRP A 373 26.96 1.06 2.55
CA TRP A 373 27.27 -0.12 3.38
C TRP A 373 28.73 -0.12 3.85
N ASN A 374 29.66 0.23 2.98
CA ASN A 374 31.07 0.40 3.35
C ASN A 374 31.27 1.53 4.35
N SER A 375 30.50 2.62 4.23
CA SER A 375 30.53 3.72 5.21
C SER A 375 30.11 3.23 6.61
N LYS A 376 29.08 2.38 6.70
CA LYS A 376 28.69 1.73 7.96
C LYS A 376 29.77 0.81 8.50
N ALA A 377 30.41 0.03 7.62
CA ALA A 377 31.52 -0.84 8.00
C ALA A 377 32.70 -0.03 8.57
N ILE A 378 33.08 1.09 7.93
CA ILE A 378 34.11 2.00 8.44
C ILE A 378 33.75 2.46 9.87
N ILE A 379 32.53 2.96 10.07
CA ILE A 379 32.07 3.46 11.38
C ILE A 379 32.10 2.34 12.43
N ALA A 380 31.64 1.14 12.09
CA ALA A 380 31.66 -0.01 13.00
C ALA A 380 33.09 -0.40 13.38
N TYR A 381 34.01 -0.55 12.43
CA TYR A 381 35.40 -0.93 12.69
C TYR A 381 36.20 0.16 13.40
N LEU A 382 35.93 1.45 13.17
CA LEU A 382 36.49 2.53 13.97
C LEU A 382 36.05 2.46 15.43
N GLN A 383 34.78 2.13 15.68
CA GLN A 383 34.26 1.95 17.03
C GLN A 383 34.86 0.71 17.71
N LEU A 384 34.97 -0.41 17.00
CA LEU A 384 35.67 -1.60 17.50
C LEU A 384 37.12 -1.30 17.84
N TYR A 385 37.82 -0.54 16.98
CA TYR A 385 39.17 -0.06 17.26
C TYR A 385 39.21 0.80 18.54
N LYS A 386 38.33 1.79 18.67
CA LYS A 386 38.26 2.67 19.85
C LYS A 386 38.03 1.87 21.14
N ASN A 387 37.24 0.81 21.07
CA ASN A 387 36.87 0.00 22.23
C ASN A 387 37.93 -1.05 22.62
N THR A 388 38.64 -1.62 21.65
CA THR A 388 39.57 -2.74 21.86
C THR A 388 41.05 -2.38 21.70
N ASN A 389 41.34 -1.23 21.09
CA ASN A 389 42.66 -0.81 20.63
C ASN A 389 43.34 -1.80 19.66
N ASN A 390 42.59 -2.71 19.03
CA ASN A 390 43.11 -3.66 18.04
C ASN A 390 43.46 -2.93 16.73
N GLN A 391 44.74 -2.97 16.36
CA GLN A 391 45.25 -2.29 15.17
C GLN A 391 44.72 -2.87 13.86
N GLU A 392 44.31 -4.14 13.82
CA GLU A 392 43.73 -4.74 12.62
C GLU A 392 42.44 -4.01 12.21
N TYR A 393 41.56 -3.69 13.16
CA TYR A 393 40.34 -2.93 12.90
C TYR A 393 40.63 -1.54 12.37
N LYS A 394 41.66 -0.88 12.91
CA LYS A 394 42.13 0.41 12.39
C LYS A 394 42.59 0.28 10.94
N VAL A 395 43.44 -0.70 10.63
CA VAL A 395 43.96 -0.93 9.28
C VAL A 395 42.85 -1.22 8.29
N MET A 396 41.84 -2.02 8.68
CA MET A 396 40.67 -2.30 7.84
C MET A 396 39.88 -1.03 7.50
N ALA A 397 39.63 -0.18 8.50
CA ALA A 397 38.96 1.10 8.31
C ALA A 397 39.79 2.05 7.42
N GLU A 398 41.08 2.22 7.69
CA GLU A 398 41.98 3.09 6.93
C GLU A 398 42.12 2.65 5.46
N LYS A 399 42.26 1.35 5.21
CA LYS A 399 42.33 0.81 3.85
C LYS A 399 41.03 1.02 3.08
N THR A 400 39.89 0.88 3.75
CA THR A 400 38.58 1.15 3.15
C THR A 400 38.41 2.65 2.89
N LEU A 401 38.81 3.53 3.81
CA LEU A 401 38.82 4.99 3.58
C LEU A 401 39.71 5.37 2.38
N GLN A 402 40.85 4.70 2.22
CA GLN A 402 41.76 4.93 1.10
C GLN A 402 41.10 4.66 -0.26
N LEU A 403 40.21 3.67 -0.36
CA LEU A 403 39.39 3.44 -1.55
C LEU A 403 38.55 4.70 -1.88
N TYR A 404 37.88 5.28 -0.89
CA TYR A 404 37.04 6.48 -1.11
C TYR A 404 37.85 7.77 -1.27
N LEU A 405 39.09 7.82 -0.81
CA LEU A 405 40.02 8.92 -1.09
C LEU A 405 40.52 8.89 -2.55
N THR A 406 40.74 7.69 -3.10
CA THR A 406 41.32 7.50 -4.45
C THR A 406 40.27 7.45 -5.55
N GLU A 407 39.13 6.81 -5.31
CA GLU A 407 38.12 6.57 -6.36
C GLU A 407 37.23 7.78 -6.66
N PHE A 408 37.19 8.78 -5.77
CA PHE A 408 36.21 9.86 -5.85
C PHE A 408 36.84 11.25 -5.81
N ASP A 409 37.30 11.74 -6.96
CA ASP A 409 37.82 13.11 -7.08
C ASP A 409 36.71 14.16 -7.20
N LYS A 410 35.65 13.87 -7.96
CA LYS A 410 34.59 14.85 -8.29
C LYS A 410 33.19 14.43 -7.89
N ASP A 411 32.83 13.15 -8.02
CA ASP A 411 31.48 12.64 -7.78
C ASP A 411 31.52 11.36 -6.98
N ILE A 412 30.58 11.23 -6.03
CA ILE A 412 30.36 10.00 -5.26
C ILE A 412 29.47 9.10 -6.10
N TYR A 413 29.79 7.81 -6.15
CA TYR A 413 28.98 6.79 -6.80
C TYR A 413 28.41 5.83 -5.76
N HIS A 414 27.25 5.25 -6.06
CA HIS A 414 26.56 4.32 -5.16
C HIS A 414 27.28 2.97 -5.08
N ALA A 415 27.72 2.44 -6.23
CA ALA A 415 28.28 1.10 -6.33
C ALA A 415 29.57 1.08 -7.19
N ILE A 416 30.57 0.34 -6.70
CA ILE A 416 31.79 -0.04 -7.43
C ILE A 416 31.76 -1.56 -7.59
N THR A 417 31.70 -2.07 -8.83
CA THR A 417 31.69 -3.51 -9.09
C THR A 417 33.07 -4.14 -8.95
N GLU A 418 33.15 -5.48 -9.00
CA GLU A 418 34.42 -6.23 -9.01
C GLU A 418 35.37 -5.75 -10.12
N ASP A 419 34.81 -5.45 -11.31
CA ASP A 419 35.54 -4.90 -12.46
C ASP A 419 35.92 -3.41 -12.32
N LYS A 420 35.74 -2.84 -11.13
CA LYS A 420 35.96 -1.41 -10.80
C LYS A 420 35.08 -0.45 -11.61
N GLU A 421 33.95 -0.92 -12.14
CA GLU A 421 33.00 -0.06 -12.83
C GLU A 421 32.14 0.71 -11.83
N LYS A 422 31.93 2.01 -12.11
CA LYS A 422 31.09 2.92 -11.33
C LYS A 422 29.71 2.97 -11.99
N LYS A 423 28.66 2.45 -11.32
CA LYS A 423 27.34 2.26 -11.96
C LYS A 423 26.44 3.49 -11.92
N VAL A 424 26.08 3.96 -10.73
CA VAL A 424 25.09 5.04 -10.54
C VAL A 424 25.68 6.11 -9.63
N ARG A 425 25.42 7.38 -9.93
CA ARG A 425 25.82 8.50 -9.06
C ARG A 425 25.11 8.38 -7.71
N GLY A 426 25.86 8.60 -6.64
CA GLY A 426 25.39 8.45 -5.28
C GLY A 426 24.26 9.43 -4.95
N ASN A 427 23.24 8.94 -4.26
CA ASN A 427 22.11 9.74 -3.78
C ASN A 427 22.40 10.28 -2.36
N LEU A 428 21.41 10.87 -1.68
CA LEU A 428 21.59 11.35 -0.32
C LEU A 428 22.02 10.26 0.67
N LEU A 429 21.62 9.00 0.47
CA LEU A 429 22.03 7.88 1.33
C LEU A 429 23.56 7.71 1.29
N ASP A 430 24.14 7.69 0.10
CA ASP A 430 25.59 7.56 -0.08
C ASP A 430 26.33 8.78 0.48
N ASN A 431 25.87 9.98 0.11
CA ASN A 431 26.52 11.23 0.51
C ASN A 431 26.48 11.41 2.03
N SER A 432 25.35 11.09 2.67
CA SER A 432 25.18 11.24 4.12
C SER A 432 26.01 10.21 4.90
N ASN A 433 25.96 8.93 4.54
CA ASN A 433 26.75 7.90 5.22
C ASN A 433 28.25 8.10 5.02
N LEU A 434 28.70 8.43 3.80
CA LEU A 434 30.12 8.66 3.53
C LEU A 434 30.65 9.90 4.24
N LEU A 435 29.86 10.99 4.27
CA LEU A 435 30.21 12.17 5.05
C LEU A 435 30.38 11.82 6.53
N LEU A 436 29.41 11.09 7.11
CA LEU A 436 29.49 10.66 8.49
C LEU A 436 30.72 9.77 8.73
N ALA A 437 31.04 8.83 7.83
CA ALA A 437 32.20 7.97 7.97
C ALA A 437 33.51 8.77 8.04
N PHE A 438 33.72 9.77 7.17
CA PHE A 438 34.93 10.61 7.23
C PHE A 438 34.97 11.52 8.47
N VAL A 439 33.82 12.02 8.92
CA VAL A 439 33.71 12.80 10.17
C VAL A 439 34.09 11.95 11.38
N GLU A 440 33.56 10.72 11.49
CA GLU A 440 33.92 9.77 12.55
C GLU A 440 35.38 9.32 12.46
N SER A 441 35.93 9.22 11.24
CA SER A 441 37.33 8.88 11.00
C SER A 441 38.26 9.97 11.53
N TYR A 442 37.95 11.24 11.30
CA TYR A 442 38.72 12.35 11.87
C TYR A 442 38.62 12.35 13.41
N ASP A 443 37.42 12.18 13.97
CA ASP A 443 37.24 12.12 15.43
C ASP A 443 38.04 11.00 16.10
N THR A 444 38.19 9.86 15.41
CA THR A 444 38.83 8.66 15.98
C THR A 444 40.34 8.64 15.71
N LEU A 445 40.77 9.04 14.51
CA LEU A 445 42.15 8.87 14.04
C LEU A 445 42.95 10.18 14.04
N ASN A 446 42.29 11.34 14.20
CA ASN A 446 42.89 12.67 14.23
C ASN A 446 43.80 12.96 13.02
N ASN A 447 43.41 12.49 11.83
CA ASN A 447 44.16 12.71 10.59
C ASN A 447 43.44 13.74 9.70
N GLN A 448 44.12 14.85 9.43
CA GLN A 448 43.58 15.99 8.69
C GLN A 448 43.05 15.64 7.29
N ILE A 449 43.62 14.63 6.62
CA ILE A 449 43.15 14.18 5.29
C ILE A 449 41.67 13.80 5.33
N TYR A 450 41.20 13.18 6.42
CA TYR A 450 39.80 12.79 6.56
C TYR A 450 38.89 13.99 6.78
N LEU A 451 39.34 15.01 7.53
CA LEU A 451 38.60 16.25 7.72
C LEU A 451 38.49 17.05 6.42
N ASP A 452 39.57 17.11 5.64
CA ASP A 452 39.60 17.77 4.34
C ASP A 452 38.63 17.09 3.37
N LYS A 453 38.61 15.75 3.37
CA LYS A 453 37.68 14.97 2.56
C LYS A 453 36.23 15.15 3.01
N ALA A 454 35.96 15.14 4.32
CA ALA A 454 34.63 15.43 4.87
C ALA A 454 34.13 16.81 4.43
N ASN A 455 34.99 17.84 4.49
CA ASN A 455 34.67 19.19 4.01
C ASN A 455 34.37 19.22 2.50
N GLN A 456 35.11 18.46 1.69
CA GLN A 456 34.86 18.33 0.25
C GLN A 456 33.47 17.73 -0.02
N ILE A 457 33.16 16.59 0.61
CA ILE A 457 31.88 15.88 0.49
C ILE A 457 30.73 16.77 0.97
N ALA A 458 30.90 17.45 2.11
CA ALA A 458 29.92 18.37 2.67
C ALA A 458 29.56 19.49 1.68
N LYS A 459 30.57 20.17 1.12
CA LYS A 459 30.37 21.25 0.14
C LYS A 459 29.67 20.75 -1.12
N GLN A 460 30.08 19.58 -1.63
CA GLN A 460 29.45 18.97 -2.78
C GLN A 460 27.97 18.65 -2.51
N THR A 461 27.69 17.95 -1.42
CA THR A 461 26.33 17.56 -1.01
C THR A 461 25.42 18.76 -0.82
N ILE A 462 25.93 19.86 -0.26
CA ILE A 462 25.18 21.12 -0.14
C ILE A 462 24.84 21.68 -1.51
N ASN A 463 25.82 21.77 -2.41
CA ASN A 463 25.63 22.34 -3.74
C ASN A 463 24.65 21.52 -4.60
N THR A 464 24.62 20.21 -4.43
CA THR A 464 23.81 19.30 -5.24
C THR A 464 22.47 18.98 -4.61
N LEU A 465 22.38 18.72 -3.30
CA LEU A 465 21.19 18.13 -2.69
C LEU A 465 20.45 19.04 -1.69
N TYR A 466 21.07 20.12 -1.20
CA TYR A 466 20.42 20.96 -0.19
C TYR A 466 19.29 21.82 -0.75
N ASP A 467 18.17 21.89 -0.03
CA ASP A 467 17.05 22.76 -0.34
C ASP A 467 17.17 24.12 0.35
N TYR A 468 17.77 25.10 -0.33
CA TYR A 468 17.85 26.47 0.19
C TYR A 468 16.49 27.15 0.40
N ASN A 469 15.42 26.66 -0.22
CA ASN A 469 14.08 27.26 -0.08
C ASN A 469 13.33 26.79 1.17
N SER A 470 13.54 25.55 1.62
CA SER A 470 12.77 24.94 2.72
C SER A 470 13.61 24.24 3.80
N GLY A 471 14.95 24.21 3.66
CA GLY A 471 15.85 23.42 4.49
C GLY A 471 15.78 21.91 4.19
N GLY A 472 16.76 21.16 4.70
CA GLY A 472 16.88 19.72 4.44
C GLY A 472 17.40 19.38 3.05
N PHE A 473 17.64 18.09 2.82
CA PHE A 473 18.30 17.57 1.64
C PHE A 473 17.35 16.68 0.83
N PHE A 474 17.33 16.91 -0.47
CA PHE A 474 16.64 16.05 -1.41
C PHE A 474 17.36 14.73 -1.56
N GLU A 475 16.61 13.68 -1.84
CA GLU A 475 17.16 12.36 -2.13
C GLU A 475 18.14 12.41 -3.31
N ARG A 476 17.78 13.14 -4.37
CA ARG A 476 18.56 13.21 -5.61
C ARG A 476 18.48 14.57 -6.28
N ASN A 477 19.58 14.90 -6.94
CA ASN A 477 19.68 15.90 -7.98
C ASN A 477 20.81 15.47 -8.92
N SER A 478 20.52 14.49 -9.79
CA SER A 478 21.49 14.08 -10.79
C SER A 478 21.20 14.77 -12.13
N PRO A 479 22.22 15.33 -12.80
CA PRO A 479 22.11 15.76 -14.19
C PRO A 479 21.94 14.58 -15.16
N ASP A 480 22.00 13.32 -14.69
CA ASP A 480 21.85 12.11 -15.49
C ASP A 480 20.41 11.95 -16.01
N LYS A 481 20.11 12.63 -17.12
CA LYS A 481 18.78 12.63 -17.75
C LYS A 481 18.29 11.22 -18.12
N LYS A 482 19.19 10.27 -18.34
CA LYS A 482 18.87 8.89 -18.70
C LYS A 482 18.21 8.12 -17.55
N LEU A 483 18.40 8.55 -16.29
CA LEU A 483 17.83 7.88 -15.12
C LEU A 483 16.32 8.12 -14.96
N TYR A 484 15.76 9.10 -15.67
CA TYR A 484 14.36 9.50 -15.56
C TYR A 484 13.54 8.96 -16.74
N ALA A 485 12.33 8.49 -16.42
CA ALA A 485 11.34 8.15 -17.43
C ALA A 485 10.77 9.40 -18.13
N LEU A 486 10.19 9.22 -19.31
CA LEU A 486 9.52 10.31 -20.00
C LEU A 486 8.27 10.75 -19.25
N GLY A 487 8.27 12.01 -18.83
CA GLY A 487 7.18 12.60 -18.05
C GLY A 487 7.10 12.08 -16.61
N ASP A 488 8.17 11.45 -16.13
CA ASP A 488 8.28 11.11 -14.73
C ASP A 488 8.19 12.38 -13.88
N ASN A 489 7.50 12.27 -12.75
CA ASN A 489 7.51 13.37 -11.81
C ASN A 489 8.88 13.35 -11.13
N ILE A 490 9.69 14.40 -11.28
CA ILE A 490 10.86 14.55 -10.42
C ILE A 490 10.32 14.75 -9.01
N LEU A 491 10.28 13.65 -8.25
CA LEU A 491 9.86 13.60 -6.87
C LEU A 491 11.02 14.12 -6.02
N LEU A 492 10.91 15.38 -5.64
CA LEU A 492 11.88 16.04 -4.77
C LEU A 492 11.57 15.68 -3.31
N THR A 493 11.74 14.41 -2.98
CA THR A 493 11.55 13.85 -1.64
C THR A 493 12.73 14.22 -0.74
N LYS A 494 12.47 14.28 0.57
CA LYS A 494 13.50 14.45 1.62
C LYS A 494 13.40 13.28 2.58
N PRO A 495 14.07 12.15 2.27
CA PRO A 495 14.02 10.95 3.09
C PRO A 495 14.47 11.22 4.52
N MET A 496 13.67 10.79 5.49
CA MET A 496 13.88 11.12 6.91
C MET A 496 15.23 10.57 7.44
N GLU A 497 15.53 9.30 7.21
CA GLU A 497 16.71 8.64 7.79
C GLU A 497 18.01 9.31 7.35
N GLU A 498 18.15 9.57 6.05
CA GLU A 498 19.32 10.20 5.45
C GLU A 498 19.46 11.66 5.85
N ASN A 499 18.34 12.38 5.99
CA ASN A 499 18.35 13.72 6.57
C ASN A 499 18.77 13.68 8.04
N GLY A 500 18.46 12.61 8.78
CA GLY A 500 18.95 12.38 10.13
C GLY A 500 20.47 12.16 10.17
N ILE A 501 20.98 11.24 9.34
CA ILE A 501 22.41 10.93 9.22
C ILE A 501 23.21 12.19 8.89
N ILE A 502 22.77 12.93 7.88
CA ILE A 502 23.49 14.11 7.42
C ILE A 502 23.42 15.26 8.43
N THR A 503 22.29 15.42 9.14
CA THR A 503 22.17 16.38 10.25
C THR A 503 23.22 16.09 11.32
N TYR A 504 23.33 14.82 11.73
CA TYR A 504 24.32 14.42 12.73
C TYR A 504 25.74 14.68 12.25
N ALA A 505 26.06 14.31 11.01
CA ALA A 505 27.38 14.55 10.42
C ALA A 505 27.75 16.05 10.37
N PHE A 506 26.81 16.93 9.97
CA PHE A 506 27.05 18.37 9.94
C PHE A 506 27.24 18.99 11.31
N LEU A 507 26.53 18.53 12.34
CA LEU A 507 26.73 19.00 13.71
C LEU A 507 28.13 18.69 14.22
N LYS A 508 28.61 17.46 13.99
CA LYS A 508 29.99 17.06 14.34
C LYS A 508 31.03 17.81 13.51
N LEU A 509 30.79 17.96 12.20
CA LEU A 509 31.69 18.73 11.34
C LEU A 509 31.77 20.20 11.76
N TYR A 510 30.67 20.80 12.23
CA TYR A 510 30.69 22.14 12.83
C TYR A 510 31.64 22.19 14.04
N THR A 511 31.53 21.26 14.99
CA THR A 511 32.42 21.28 16.17
C THR A 511 33.90 21.05 15.82
N GLN A 512 34.18 20.37 14.72
CA GLN A 512 35.54 20.13 14.23
C GLN A 512 36.12 21.34 13.47
N THR A 513 35.28 22.17 12.84
CA THR A 513 35.71 23.22 11.90
C THR A 513 35.35 24.64 12.32
N ASN A 514 34.42 24.81 13.26
CA ASN A 514 33.75 26.07 13.60
C ASN A 514 33.16 26.80 12.37
N ASN A 515 32.73 26.06 11.35
CA ASN A 515 32.10 26.64 10.17
C ASN A 515 30.58 26.78 10.38
N ASP A 516 30.12 28.00 10.66
CA ASP A 516 28.72 28.35 10.93
C ASP A 516 27.73 27.84 9.88
N THR A 517 28.17 27.68 8.62
CA THR A 517 27.34 27.12 7.54
C THR A 517 26.81 25.72 7.89
N TYR A 518 27.65 24.89 8.50
CA TYR A 518 27.30 23.51 8.85
C TYR A 518 26.29 23.47 9.99
N LEU A 519 26.45 24.33 10.99
CA LEU A 519 25.47 24.46 12.07
C LEU A 519 24.12 24.95 11.55
N ASP A 520 24.12 25.99 10.71
CA ASP A 520 22.90 26.55 10.13
C ASP A 520 22.12 25.51 9.30
N ILE A 521 22.83 24.78 8.43
CA ILE A 521 22.24 23.72 7.61
C ILE A 521 21.70 22.57 8.45
N ALA A 522 22.43 22.15 9.49
CA ALA A 522 21.99 21.08 10.38
C ALA A 522 20.71 21.46 11.14
N ILE A 523 20.66 22.66 11.72
CA ILE A 523 19.51 23.14 12.49
C ILE A 523 18.27 23.29 11.59
N LYS A 524 18.42 23.82 10.37
CA LYS A 524 17.32 23.91 9.41
C LYS A 524 16.87 22.56 8.88
N THR A 525 17.79 21.61 8.72
CA THR A 525 17.43 20.23 8.30
C THR A 525 16.64 19.51 9.38
N LEU A 526 17.07 19.62 10.65
CA LEU A 526 16.31 19.13 11.80
C LEU A 526 14.91 19.78 11.86
N GLY A 527 14.84 21.11 11.70
CA GLY A 527 13.59 21.84 11.67
C GLY A 527 12.65 21.44 10.52
N ASN A 528 13.20 21.14 9.34
CA ASN A 528 12.43 20.66 8.18
C ASN A 528 11.73 19.32 8.46
N GLN A 529 12.38 18.44 9.21
CA GLN A 529 11.90 17.08 9.49
C GLN A 529 11.17 16.96 10.84
N ILE A 530 11.16 18.01 11.65
CA ILE A 530 10.73 17.98 13.06
C ILE A 530 9.35 17.35 13.29
N ASP A 531 8.41 17.57 12.37
CA ASP A 531 7.03 17.08 12.48
C ASP A 531 6.85 15.64 11.97
N SER A 532 7.84 15.10 11.27
CA SER A 532 7.82 13.76 10.67
C SER A 532 8.81 12.78 11.32
N ILE A 533 9.52 13.20 12.36
CA ILE A 533 10.47 12.32 13.07
C ILE A 533 9.70 11.22 13.80
N GLY A 534 9.96 9.97 13.44
CA GLY A 534 9.42 8.80 14.14
C GLY A 534 9.97 7.47 13.63
N GLY A 535 9.57 6.39 14.31
CA GLY A 535 10.09 5.05 14.06
C GLY A 535 11.32 4.71 14.91
N LEU A 536 11.81 3.48 14.77
CA LEU A 536 12.93 2.93 15.55
C LEU A 536 14.27 3.36 14.94
N ASP A 537 14.95 2.48 14.18
CA ASP A 537 16.27 2.77 13.59
C ASP A 537 16.29 4.06 12.74
N ARG A 538 15.17 4.39 12.08
CA ARG A 538 15.05 5.61 11.25
C ARG A 538 15.16 6.90 12.06
N MET A 539 14.76 6.90 13.33
CA MET A 539 14.83 8.06 14.23
C MET A 539 16.19 8.22 14.89
N TYR A 540 17.02 7.16 14.91
CA TYR A 540 18.29 7.10 15.66
C TYR A 540 19.15 8.36 15.49
N TYR A 541 19.47 8.75 14.25
CA TYR A 541 20.38 9.88 14.01
C TYR A 541 19.77 11.24 14.34
N PHE A 542 18.43 11.39 14.31
CA PHE A 542 17.81 12.59 14.84
C PHE A 542 17.87 12.65 16.36
N ALA A 543 17.66 11.51 17.06
CA ALA A 543 17.86 11.45 18.50
C ALA A 543 19.31 11.72 18.90
N LYS A 544 20.29 11.16 18.17
CA LYS A 544 21.72 11.50 18.34
C LYS A 544 21.99 12.98 18.09
N SER A 545 21.36 13.57 17.07
CA SER A 545 21.50 15.00 16.76
C SER A 545 20.97 15.89 17.89
N THR A 546 19.82 15.57 18.47
CA THR A 546 19.26 16.37 19.58
C THR A 546 20.07 16.23 20.86
N GLN A 547 20.57 15.02 21.17
CA GLN A 547 21.54 14.81 22.25
C GLN A 547 22.78 15.68 22.03
N TYR A 548 23.37 15.62 20.84
CA TYR A 548 24.61 16.31 20.51
C TYR A 548 24.46 17.84 20.56
N ILE A 549 23.30 18.38 20.12
CA ILE A 549 22.97 19.80 20.24
C ILE A 549 22.95 20.24 21.71
N ASN A 550 22.36 19.44 22.59
CA ASN A 550 22.24 19.78 24.00
C ASN A 550 23.59 19.65 24.74
N GLU A 551 24.33 18.58 24.50
CA GLU A 551 25.66 18.35 25.08
C GLU A 551 26.66 19.48 24.75
N ASN A 552 26.60 20.01 23.52
CA ASN A 552 27.51 21.04 23.03
C ASN A 552 26.90 22.46 23.07
N ASN A 553 25.70 22.62 23.64
CA ASN A 553 24.99 23.90 23.74
C ASN A 553 24.84 24.63 22.39
N LEU A 554 24.62 23.87 21.32
CA LEU A 554 24.68 24.37 19.93
C LEU A 554 23.52 25.30 19.58
N MET A 555 22.36 25.15 20.23
CA MET A 555 21.21 26.02 19.98
C MET A 555 21.50 27.46 20.45
N ASN A 556 22.19 27.62 21.58
CA ASN A 556 22.63 28.94 22.03
C ASN A 556 23.69 29.54 21.10
N ARG A 557 24.61 28.71 20.58
CA ARG A 557 25.59 29.15 19.56
C ARG A 557 24.90 29.61 18.29
N TYR A 558 23.95 28.83 17.77
CA TYR A 558 23.15 29.21 16.61
C TYR A 558 22.42 30.54 16.85
N ASN A 559 21.80 30.73 18.01
CA ASN A 559 21.13 31.99 18.35
C ASN A 559 22.10 33.18 18.42
N GLN A 560 23.31 32.99 18.96
CA GLN A 560 24.36 34.01 18.96
C GLN A 560 24.79 34.38 17.55
N ILE A 561 25.01 33.38 16.68
CA ILE A 561 25.36 33.57 15.27
C ILE A 561 24.25 34.34 14.55
N VAL A 562 22.98 33.97 14.72
CA VAL A 562 21.84 34.69 14.13
C VAL A 562 21.74 36.13 14.62
N GLN A 563 21.99 36.37 15.91
CA GLN A 563 21.94 37.72 16.51
C GLN A 563 23.09 38.62 16.03
N THR A 564 24.33 38.12 16.05
CA THR A 564 25.52 38.86 15.63
C THR A 564 25.54 39.10 14.11
N ASN A 565 25.03 38.15 13.32
CA ASN A 565 25.03 38.23 11.86
C ASN A 565 23.78 38.84 11.24
N LYS A 566 22.87 39.46 12.03
CA LYS A 566 21.80 40.32 11.50
C LYS A 566 22.29 41.40 10.54
N ASN A 567 23.59 41.73 10.59
CA ASN A 567 24.18 42.79 9.79
C ASN A 567 25.10 42.38 8.64
N ASN A 568 25.45 41.10 8.33
CA ASN A 568 26.08 40.73 7.04
C ASN A 568 26.22 39.22 6.74
N GLN A 569 26.73 38.37 7.65
CA GLN A 569 27.22 37.03 7.27
C GLN A 569 26.11 35.97 7.09
N LEU A 570 25.02 36.01 7.88
CA LEU A 570 23.88 35.10 7.73
C LEU A 570 23.02 35.47 6.51
N ASN A 571 23.02 36.75 6.15
CA ASN A 571 22.36 37.23 4.94
C ASN A 571 23.09 36.72 3.68
N GLU A 572 24.41 36.49 3.74
CA GLU A 572 25.17 35.78 2.69
C GLU A 572 24.90 34.27 2.72
N LEU A 573 24.82 33.63 3.89
CA LEU A 573 24.53 32.19 4.04
C LEU A 573 23.11 31.80 3.59
N ASN A 574 22.13 32.70 3.78
CA ASN A 574 20.75 32.53 3.33
C ASN A 574 20.53 32.95 1.86
N LYS A 575 21.53 33.54 1.21
CA LYS A 575 21.40 33.86 -0.22
C LYS A 575 21.42 32.55 -1.00
N ILE A 576 20.28 32.26 -1.60
CA ILE A 576 20.15 31.21 -2.60
C ILE A 576 21.21 31.47 -3.68
N PRO A 577 22.10 30.49 -3.99
CA PRO A 577 23.11 30.66 -5.02
C PRO A 577 22.48 31.11 -6.35
N LYS A 578 23.10 32.05 -7.07
CA LYS A 578 22.56 32.55 -8.35
C LYS A 578 22.31 31.42 -9.36
N ASP A 579 23.15 30.38 -9.32
CA ASP A 579 23.06 29.21 -10.18
C ASP A 579 22.31 28.02 -9.57
N TYR A 580 21.52 28.24 -8.52
CA TYR A 580 20.79 27.20 -7.80
C TYR A 580 19.92 26.35 -8.75
N TRP A 581 20.23 25.06 -8.78
CA TRP A 581 19.71 24.11 -9.75
C TRP A 581 18.19 23.96 -9.67
N LEU A 582 17.59 24.05 -8.48
CA LEU A 582 16.15 23.87 -8.31
C LEU A 582 15.39 25.02 -8.95
N ASN A 583 15.85 26.26 -8.79
CA ASN A 583 15.23 27.40 -9.44
C ASN A 583 15.32 27.28 -10.97
N LYS A 584 16.46 26.78 -11.50
CA LYS A 584 16.59 26.47 -12.94
C LYS A 584 15.64 25.37 -13.38
N LEU A 585 15.45 24.34 -12.55
CA LEU A 585 14.55 23.22 -12.82
C LEU A 585 13.09 23.69 -12.87
N LEU A 586 12.65 24.46 -11.88
CA LEU A 586 11.29 25.01 -11.78
C LEU A 586 11.02 26.03 -12.90
N ASN A 587 11.97 26.91 -13.22
CA ASN A 587 11.80 27.91 -14.30
C ASN A 587 11.72 27.29 -15.70
N LYS A 588 12.43 26.17 -15.95
CA LYS A 588 12.33 25.43 -17.21
C LYS A 588 10.95 24.81 -17.44
N GLN A 589 10.18 24.52 -16.39
CA GLN A 589 8.80 24.08 -16.55
C GLN A 589 7.87 25.20 -17.03
N ILE A 590 8.15 26.45 -16.63
CA ILE A 590 7.32 27.62 -16.96
C ILE A 590 7.54 28.05 -18.43
N THR A 591 8.68 27.70 -19.03
CA THR A 591 9.00 27.98 -20.44
C THR A 591 9.11 26.67 -21.25
N PRO A 592 8.00 26.16 -21.83
CA PRO A 592 8.02 24.93 -22.61
C PRO A 592 8.76 25.16 -23.93
N ASN A 593 10.07 24.94 -23.95
CA ASN A 593 10.85 24.98 -25.18
C ASN A 593 10.67 23.65 -25.94
N LYS A 594 9.96 23.73 -27.07
CA LYS A 594 9.95 22.83 -28.24
C LYS A 594 10.58 21.42 -28.05
N ASN A 595 9.75 20.47 -27.58
CA ASN A 595 9.80 19.00 -27.76
C ASN A 595 10.98 18.20 -27.12
N PRO A 596 10.68 16.99 -26.59
CA PRO A 596 10.41 15.81 -27.41
C PRO A 596 8.93 15.74 -27.76
N LYS A 597 8.64 15.39 -29.01
CA LYS A 597 7.29 15.41 -29.56
C LYS A 597 6.38 14.58 -28.66
N PHE A 598 5.31 15.23 -28.20
CA PHE A 598 4.14 14.57 -27.67
C PHE A 598 3.74 13.45 -28.63
N ILE A 599 3.81 12.21 -28.18
CA ILE A 599 3.26 11.07 -28.89
C ILE A 599 2.03 10.68 -28.09
N GLN A 600 0.91 11.25 -28.48
CA GLN A 600 -0.39 10.80 -27.99
C GLN A 600 -0.62 9.40 -28.57
N SER A 601 -0.95 8.44 -27.71
CA SER A 601 -1.49 7.18 -28.20
C SER A 601 -2.79 7.47 -28.94
N THR A 602 -2.79 7.28 -30.26
CA THR A 602 -3.97 7.47 -31.11
C THR A 602 -4.93 6.29 -31.03
N ARG A 603 -4.53 5.17 -30.40
CA ARG A 603 -5.34 3.93 -30.33
C ARG A 603 -6.52 4.02 -29.37
N GLY A 604 -6.47 4.90 -28.36
CA GLY A 604 -7.59 5.17 -27.44
C GLY A 604 -8.56 6.27 -27.91
N ILE A 605 -8.40 6.81 -29.13
CA ILE A 605 -9.25 7.91 -29.65
C ILE A 605 -10.45 7.37 -30.46
N THR A 606 -10.53 6.07 -30.72
CA THR A 606 -11.82 5.47 -31.10
C THR A 606 -12.65 5.29 -29.84
N LYS A 607 -13.17 6.40 -29.32
CA LYS A 607 -14.36 6.39 -28.49
C LYS A 607 -15.41 5.65 -29.31
N GLU A 608 -15.64 4.38 -29.03
CA GLU A 608 -16.89 3.75 -29.44
C GLU A 608 -17.99 4.56 -28.76
N ASN A 609 -18.57 5.49 -29.52
CA ASN A 609 -19.79 6.16 -29.15
C ASN A 609 -20.86 5.07 -29.13
N ILE A 610 -20.97 4.33 -28.01
CA ILE A 610 -22.19 3.59 -27.70
C ILE A 610 -23.29 4.61 -27.85
N SER A 611 -24.13 4.42 -28.88
CA SER A 611 -25.10 5.43 -29.25
C SER A 611 -25.99 5.72 -28.04
N LEU A 612 -26.36 6.98 -27.84
CA LEU A 612 -27.27 7.40 -26.77
C LEU A 612 -28.54 6.52 -26.71
N ILE A 613 -28.94 5.96 -27.85
CA ILE A 613 -30.04 5.03 -28.04
C ILE A 613 -29.83 3.74 -27.23
N VAL A 614 -28.63 3.15 -27.25
CA VAL A 614 -28.31 1.92 -26.50
C VAL A 614 -28.41 2.16 -24.99
N TYR A 615 -27.85 3.27 -24.49
CA TYR A 615 -27.96 3.61 -23.08
C TYR A 615 -29.42 3.84 -22.64
N VAL A 616 -30.22 4.48 -23.50
CA VAL A 616 -31.66 4.68 -23.27
C VAL A 616 -32.41 3.34 -23.17
N ILE A 617 -32.09 2.37 -24.03
CA ILE A 617 -32.70 1.03 -24.01
C ILE A 617 -32.33 0.28 -22.73
N ILE A 618 -31.05 0.30 -22.35
CA ILE A 618 -30.55 -0.33 -21.12
C ILE A 618 -31.27 0.25 -19.89
N ALA A 619 -31.37 1.58 -19.81
CA ALA A 619 -32.05 2.25 -18.71
C ALA A 619 -33.54 1.86 -18.61
N PHE A 620 -34.24 1.79 -19.76
CA PHE A 620 -35.63 1.37 -19.82
C PHE A 620 -35.83 -0.09 -19.36
N LEU A 621 -34.99 -1.01 -19.84
CA LEU A 621 -35.04 -2.43 -19.44
C LEU A 621 -34.71 -2.62 -17.96
N ALA A 622 -33.73 -1.87 -17.43
CA ALA A 622 -33.41 -1.86 -16.02
C ALA A 622 -34.60 -1.40 -15.16
N GLY A 623 -35.35 -0.40 -15.62
CA GLY A 623 -36.60 0.04 -15.00
C GLY A 623 -37.67 -1.06 -14.99
N LEU A 624 -37.82 -1.78 -16.10
CA LEU A 624 -38.76 -2.90 -16.23
C LEU A 624 -38.42 -4.04 -15.24
N LEU A 625 -37.15 -4.42 -15.16
CA LEU A 625 -36.66 -5.45 -14.23
C LEU A 625 -36.83 -5.01 -12.76
N SER A 626 -36.66 -3.72 -12.48
CA SER A 626 -36.81 -3.15 -11.15
C SER A 626 -38.24 -3.27 -10.60
N PHE A 627 -39.26 -3.38 -11.46
CA PHE A 627 -40.63 -3.66 -11.04
C PHE A 627 -40.76 -5.02 -10.32
N ALA A 628 -39.94 -6.01 -10.68
CA ALA A 628 -39.93 -7.33 -10.06
C ALA A 628 -39.15 -7.38 -8.72
N SER A 629 -38.58 -6.26 -8.27
CA SER A 629 -37.85 -6.21 -7.00
C SER A 629 -38.79 -6.50 -5.81
N PRO A 630 -38.37 -7.33 -4.83
CA PRO A 630 -39.21 -7.73 -3.70
C PRO A 630 -39.76 -6.57 -2.86
N CYS A 631 -39.23 -5.35 -3.02
CA CYS A 631 -39.62 -4.14 -2.32
C CYS A 631 -40.82 -3.40 -2.93
N THR A 632 -41.13 -3.65 -4.21
CA THR A 632 -42.23 -2.96 -4.93
C THR A 632 -43.58 -3.62 -4.64
N LEU A 633 -43.58 -4.94 -4.46
CA LEU A 633 -44.78 -5.77 -4.25
C LEU A 633 -45.62 -5.35 -3.04
N PRO A 634 -45.03 -4.96 -1.89
CA PRO A 634 -45.79 -4.51 -0.71
C PRO A 634 -46.46 -3.14 -0.83
N ILE A 635 -45.95 -2.28 -1.73
CA ILE A 635 -46.45 -0.90 -1.93
C ILE A 635 -47.57 -0.87 -2.98
N LEU A 636 -47.60 -1.89 -3.84
CA LEU A 636 -48.60 -2.08 -4.90
C LEU A 636 -50.06 -1.97 -4.42
N PRO A 637 -50.47 -2.49 -3.24
CA PRO A 637 -51.82 -2.30 -2.72
C PRO A 637 -52.17 -0.83 -2.39
N GLY A 638 -51.20 -0.04 -1.93
CA GLY A 638 -51.37 1.40 -1.66
C GLY A 638 -51.53 2.20 -2.95
N PHE A 639 -50.73 1.88 -3.96
CA PHE A 639 -50.86 2.44 -5.32
C PHE A 639 -52.22 2.12 -5.95
N ILE A 640 -52.67 0.87 -5.83
CA ILE A 640 -53.99 0.40 -6.28
C ILE A 640 -55.06 1.20 -5.53
N ALA A 641 -55.03 1.26 -4.20
CA ALA A 641 -56.05 1.99 -3.43
C ALA A 641 -56.16 3.48 -3.84
N HIS A 642 -55.04 4.17 -4.05
CA HIS A 642 -55.01 5.55 -4.50
C HIS A 642 -55.51 5.71 -5.94
N SER A 643 -55.10 4.82 -6.85
CA SER A 643 -55.47 4.85 -8.27
C SER A 643 -56.91 4.38 -8.55
N PHE A 644 -57.53 3.62 -7.64
CA PHE A 644 -58.87 3.07 -7.78
C PHE A 644 -59.96 3.87 -7.04
N ASN A 645 -59.62 4.62 -5.99
CA ASN A 645 -60.59 5.48 -5.28
C ASN A 645 -61.02 6.72 -6.07
N SER A 646 -60.32 7.05 -7.15
CA SER A 646 -60.60 8.16 -8.09
C SER A 646 -61.77 7.90 -9.04
N SER A 647 -62.79 7.16 -8.59
CA SER A 647 -63.80 6.48 -9.41
C SER A 647 -64.74 7.34 -10.28
N LYS A 648 -64.53 8.65 -10.46
CA LYS A 648 -65.37 9.48 -11.33
C LYS A 648 -64.68 10.51 -12.23
N GLN A 649 -63.37 10.74 -12.15
CA GLN A 649 -62.69 11.71 -13.02
C GLN A 649 -61.33 11.19 -13.53
N ASN A 650 -61.14 11.33 -14.85
CA ASN A 650 -59.91 11.16 -15.64
C ASN A 650 -58.76 10.36 -14.99
N ILE A 651 -58.92 9.03 -14.91
CA ILE A 651 -57.90 8.09 -14.40
C ILE A 651 -56.56 8.28 -15.13
N VAL A 652 -56.60 8.51 -16.44
CA VAL A 652 -55.40 8.71 -17.27
C VAL A 652 -54.60 9.92 -16.79
N GLY A 653 -55.26 11.05 -16.54
CA GLY A 653 -54.58 12.25 -16.04
C GLY A 653 -53.99 12.07 -14.64
N MET A 654 -54.64 11.32 -13.75
CA MET A 654 -54.14 11.08 -12.39
C MET A 654 -52.92 10.15 -12.40
N THR A 655 -52.95 9.13 -13.26
CA THR A 655 -51.82 8.24 -13.50
C THR A 655 -50.64 9.00 -14.12
N LEU A 656 -50.87 9.89 -15.08
CA LEU A 656 -49.83 10.77 -15.64
C LEU A 656 -49.26 11.74 -14.61
N SER A 657 -50.08 12.32 -13.74
CA SER A 657 -49.62 13.20 -12.66
C SER A 657 -48.74 12.45 -11.66
N LEU A 658 -49.08 11.19 -11.35
CA LEU A 658 -48.27 10.32 -10.50
C LEU A 658 -46.92 9.96 -11.16
N PHE A 659 -46.92 9.65 -12.46
CA PHE A 659 -45.69 9.45 -13.23
C PHE A 659 -44.79 10.68 -13.21
N ALA A 660 -45.36 11.86 -13.39
CA ALA A 660 -44.61 13.11 -13.37
C ALA A 660 -43.91 13.33 -12.02
N GLY A 661 -44.56 13.03 -10.90
CA GLY A 661 -43.95 13.10 -9.57
C GLY A 661 -42.81 12.10 -9.39
N LEU A 662 -43.01 10.85 -9.83
CA LEU A 662 -42.00 9.80 -9.77
C LEU A 662 -40.77 10.12 -10.63
N SER A 663 -41.02 10.52 -11.88
CA SER A 663 -40.02 10.86 -12.88
C SER A 663 -39.18 12.05 -12.45
N LEU A 664 -39.80 13.09 -11.85
CA LEU A 664 -39.09 14.27 -11.35
C LEU A 664 -37.97 13.90 -10.37
N ILE A 665 -38.25 13.02 -9.40
CA ILE A 665 -37.24 12.60 -8.42
C ILE A 665 -36.07 11.87 -9.09
N PHE A 666 -36.36 10.94 -10.01
CA PHE A 666 -35.31 10.20 -10.71
C PHE A 666 -34.50 11.07 -11.67
N VAL A 667 -35.14 12.01 -12.37
CA VAL A 667 -34.44 12.98 -13.23
C VAL A 667 -33.52 13.88 -12.40
N ILE A 668 -33.97 14.39 -11.25
CA ILE A 668 -33.13 15.19 -10.35
C ILE A 668 -31.92 14.38 -9.86
N LEU A 669 -32.13 13.12 -9.47
CA LEU A 669 -31.03 12.22 -9.09
C LEU A 669 -30.07 11.95 -10.26
N GLY A 670 -30.59 11.76 -11.47
CA GLY A 670 -29.80 11.53 -12.68
C GLY A 670 -28.98 12.76 -13.10
N MET A 671 -29.57 13.95 -13.04
CA MET A 671 -28.86 15.22 -13.30
C MET A 671 -27.79 15.51 -12.23
N SER A 672 -28.00 15.03 -11.01
CA SER A 672 -27.06 15.20 -9.89
C SER A 672 -26.01 14.07 -9.81
N SER A 673 -26.09 13.06 -10.68
CA SER A 673 -25.24 11.86 -10.63
C SER A 673 -23.75 12.16 -10.82
N THR A 674 -23.40 13.18 -11.61
CA THR A 674 -22.01 13.61 -11.82
C THR A 674 -21.37 14.16 -10.54
N PHE A 675 -22.16 14.73 -9.62
CA PHE A 675 -21.67 15.25 -8.34
C PHE A 675 -21.74 14.20 -7.22
N ILE A 676 -22.83 13.42 -7.19
CA ILE A 676 -23.11 12.44 -6.14
C ILE A 676 -22.32 11.12 -6.37
N GLY A 677 -21.99 10.76 -7.61
CA GLY A 677 -21.32 9.50 -7.95
C GLY A 677 -19.90 9.37 -7.40
N ASN A 678 -19.10 10.45 -7.41
CA ASN A 678 -17.75 10.45 -6.85
C ASN A 678 -17.75 10.39 -5.32
N ILE A 679 -18.73 11.01 -4.66
CA ILE A 679 -18.90 10.97 -3.20
C ILE A 679 -19.41 9.59 -2.76
N LEU A 680 -20.37 9.02 -3.49
CA LEU A 680 -20.91 7.69 -3.19
C LEU A 680 -19.81 6.62 -3.22
N LYS A 681 -18.90 6.65 -4.20
CA LYS A 681 -17.84 5.62 -4.37
C LYS A 681 -16.94 5.46 -3.14
N ASN A 682 -16.70 6.52 -2.37
CA ASN A 682 -15.84 6.49 -1.19
C ASN A 682 -16.59 6.15 0.11
N GLU A 683 -17.92 6.30 0.14
CA GLU A 683 -18.75 6.18 1.37
C GLU A 683 -19.91 5.17 1.22
N LEU A 684 -19.81 4.24 0.25
CA LEU A 684 -20.85 3.25 -0.09
C LEU A 684 -21.31 2.42 1.13
N GLU A 685 -20.38 2.09 2.03
CA GLU A 685 -20.66 1.29 3.23
C GLU A 685 -21.57 2.06 4.21
N LEU A 686 -21.23 3.32 4.50
CA LEU A 686 -21.98 4.18 5.42
C LEU A 686 -23.39 4.46 4.89
N PHE A 687 -23.54 4.67 3.57
CA PHE A 687 -24.83 4.87 2.93
C PHE A 687 -25.73 3.62 2.99
N SER A 688 -25.16 2.43 2.77
CA SER A 688 -25.87 1.15 2.87
C SER A 688 -26.36 0.89 4.30
N GLN A 689 -25.52 1.18 5.31
CA GLN A 689 -25.89 1.03 6.72
C GLN A 689 -27.06 1.95 7.11
N ILE A 690 -27.03 3.23 6.72
CA ILE A 690 -28.12 4.18 6.99
C ILE A 690 -29.43 3.72 6.32
N SER A 691 -29.36 3.29 5.06
CA SER A 691 -30.51 2.79 4.31
C SER A 691 -31.09 1.51 4.92
N GLY A 692 -30.23 0.60 5.38
CA GLY A 692 -30.62 -0.63 6.06
C GLY A 692 -31.36 -0.36 7.38
N ILE A 693 -30.84 0.54 8.22
CA ILE A 693 -31.50 0.95 9.48
C ILE A 693 -32.89 1.54 9.19
N PHE A 694 -33.00 2.43 8.21
CA PHE A 694 -34.27 3.05 7.84
C PHE A 694 -35.32 2.01 7.39
N ILE A 695 -34.92 1.05 6.56
CA ILE A 695 -35.79 -0.05 6.08
C ILE A 695 -36.24 -0.96 7.23
N ILE A 696 -35.36 -1.25 8.20
CA ILE A 696 -35.71 -2.03 9.40
C ILE A 696 -36.77 -1.29 10.24
N ILE A 697 -36.59 0.01 10.48
CA ILE A 697 -37.54 0.85 11.21
C ILE A 697 -38.91 0.85 10.51
N LEU A 698 -38.91 1.00 9.18
CA LEU A 698 -40.13 0.96 8.37
C LEU A 698 -40.82 -0.42 8.45
N GLY A 699 -40.06 -1.52 8.42
CA GLY A 699 -40.59 -2.87 8.59
C GLY A 699 -41.23 -3.10 9.96
N ILE A 700 -40.59 -2.64 11.04
CA ILE A 700 -41.14 -2.70 12.41
C ILE A 700 -42.42 -1.86 12.53
N PHE A 701 -42.46 -0.69 11.88
CA PHE A 701 -43.65 0.17 11.83
C PHE A 701 -44.83 -0.51 11.13
N ILE A 702 -44.57 -1.20 10.01
CA ILE A 702 -45.57 -2.00 9.27
C ILE A 702 -46.08 -3.17 10.13
N LEU A 703 -45.19 -3.86 10.87
CA LEU A 703 -45.55 -4.95 11.78
C LEU A 703 -46.41 -4.51 12.98
N SER A 704 -46.26 -3.26 13.41
CA SER A 704 -47.00 -2.69 14.56
C SER A 704 -48.49 -2.47 14.29
N GLY A 705 -49.01 -2.91 13.13
CA GLY A 705 -50.41 -2.74 12.72
C GLY A 705 -50.82 -1.28 12.46
N ARG A 706 -49.85 -0.35 12.52
CA ARG A 706 -50.03 1.08 12.20
C ARG A 706 -49.71 1.39 10.74
N GLY A 707 -49.06 0.47 10.02
CA GLY A 707 -48.89 0.54 8.56
C GLY A 707 -50.22 0.35 7.83
N PHE A 708 -50.37 1.04 6.69
CA PHE A 708 -51.57 1.11 5.82
C PHE A 708 -52.87 0.72 6.54
N LYS A 709 -53.26 1.55 7.52
CA LYS A 709 -54.56 1.47 8.19
C LYS A 709 -55.63 1.21 7.14
N GLN A 710 -56.47 0.20 7.36
CA GLN A 710 -57.63 -0.10 6.55
C GLN A 710 -58.36 1.22 6.22
N ILE A 711 -58.33 1.60 4.93
CA ILE A 711 -59.14 2.70 4.44
C ILE A 711 -60.58 2.26 4.65
N ASN A 712 -61.25 2.84 5.64
CA ASN A 712 -62.70 2.91 5.61
C ASN A 712 -63.03 3.68 4.34
N LEU A 713 -63.53 2.98 3.32
CA LEU A 713 -63.93 3.51 2.01
C LEU A 713 -65.13 4.48 2.07
N ASN A 714 -65.45 5.00 3.25
CA ASN A 714 -66.60 5.87 3.51
C ASN A 714 -66.23 7.28 3.98
N ASN A 715 -64.97 7.72 3.92
CA ASN A 715 -64.66 9.14 4.08
C ASN A 715 -63.70 9.67 3.01
N SER A 716 -64.20 10.68 2.33
CA SER A 716 -63.67 11.38 1.16
C SER A 716 -62.45 12.25 1.47
N SER A 717 -61.40 12.08 0.68
CA SER A 717 -60.66 13.24 0.16
C SER A 717 -60.62 13.11 -1.37
N PRO A 718 -60.91 14.20 -2.12
CA PRO A 718 -60.83 14.14 -3.57
C PRO A 718 -59.37 13.94 -3.96
N THR A 719 -59.08 12.85 -4.68
CA THR A 719 -57.77 12.64 -5.31
C THR A 719 -57.61 13.69 -6.41
N THR A 720 -56.92 14.78 -6.10
CA THR A 720 -56.55 15.81 -7.09
C THR A 720 -55.28 15.40 -7.82
N TYR A 721 -55.04 15.94 -9.02
CA TYR A 721 -53.78 15.73 -9.75
C TYR A 721 -52.56 16.04 -8.86
N PHE A 722 -52.62 17.11 -8.06
CA PHE A 722 -51.56 17.47 -7.11
C PHE A 722 -51.31 16.39 -6.05
N SER A 723 -52.38 15.81 -5.47
CA SER A 723 -52.22 14.72 -4.50
C SER A 723 -51.58 13.47 -5.12
N SER A 724 -51.89 13.16 -6.38
CA SER A 724 -51.27 12.05 -7.11
C SER A 724 -49.81 12.34 -7.47
N PHE A 725 -49.47 13.58 -7.79
CA PHE A 725 -48.10 14.03 -8.02
C PHE A 725 -47.24 13.89 -6.76
N VAL A 726 -47.70 14.44 -5.63
CA VAL A 726 -46.99 14.36 -4.35
C VAL A 726 -46.82 12.90 -3.91
N PHE A 727 -47.83 12.06 -4.13
CA PHE A 727 -47.73 10.62 -3.87
C PHE A 727 -46.68 9.95 -4.77
N GLY A 728 -46.63 10.30 -6.05
CA GLY A 728 -45.60 9.84 -6.99
C GLY A 728 -44.17 10.24 -6.57
N SER A 729 -43.97 11.49 -6.13
CA SER A 729 -42.68 11.98 -5.63
C SER A 729 -42.25 11.25 -4.36
N ALA A 730 -43.18 11.06 -3.41
CA ALA A 730 -42.91 10.31 -2.17
C ALA A 730 -42.53 8.85 -2.47
N MET A 731 -43.16 8.23 -3.49
CA MET A 731 -42.79 6.89 -3.96
C MET A 731 -41.39 6.86 -4.59
N GLY A 732 -40.98 7.87 -5.36
CA GLY A 732 -39.63 7.94 -5.94
C GLY A 732 -38.54 7.95 -4.87
N ILE A 733 -38.74 8.77 -3.82
CA ILE A 733 -37.83 8.80 -2.65
C ILE A 733 -37.82 7.45 -1.93
N SER A 734 -39.00 6.85 -1.71
CA SER A 734 -39.13 5.58 -0.99
C SER A 734 -38.58 4.37 -1.76
N TRP A 735 -38.54 4.42 -3.10
CA TRP A 735 -38.02 3.34 -3.94
C TRP A 735 -36.51 3.38 -4.15
N THR A 736 -35.87 4.53 -3.98
CA THR A 736 -34.43 4.72 -4.18
C THR A 736 -33.56 3.73 -3.38
N PRO A 737 -33.83 3.44 -2.08
CA PRO A 737 -33.02 2.49 -1.30
C PRO A 737 -33.21 1.01 -1.73
N CYS A 738 -34.38 0.69 -2.25
CA CYS A 738 -34.86 -0.67 -2.50
C CYS A 738 -34.52 -1.20 -3.90
N VAL A 739 -34.22 -0.27 -4.82
CA VAL A 739 -33.70 -0.58 -6.17
C VAL A 739 -32.20 -0.28 -6.24
N GLY A 740 -31.57 -0.03 -5.08
CA GLY A 740 -30.20 0.44 -4.91
C GLY A 740 -29.20 -0.14 -5.90
N PRO A 741 -29.05 -1.47 -6.04
CA PRO A 741 -28.06 -2.04 -6.94
C PRO A 741 -28.27 -1.68 -8.43
N ILE A 742 -29.51 -1.79 -8.92
CA ILE A 742 -29.83 -1.50 -10.34
C ILE A 742 -29.77 0.01 -10.59
N LEU A 743 -30.30 0.80 -9.66
CA LEU A 743 -30.30 2.25 -9.74
C LEU A 743 -28.88 2.83 -9.64
N VAL A 744 -28.01 2.27 -8.79
CA VAL A 744 -26.61 2.66 -8.69
C VAL A 744 -25.86 2.38 -9.98
N THR A 745 -26.08 1.23 -10.63
CA THR A 745 -25.48 0.94 -11.94
C THR A 745 -25.89 1.97 -12.98
N ILE A 746 -27.17 2.36 -13.04
CA ILE A 746 -27.64 3.39 -13.96
C ILE A 746 -27.12 4.79 -13.59
N LEU A 747 -26.99 5.13 -12.31
CA LEU A 747 -26.39 6.40 -11.87
C LEU A 747 -24.89 6.46 -12.18
N LEU A 748 -24.17 5.34 -12.08
CA LEU A 748 -22.77 5.24 -12.48
C LEU A 748 -22.62 5.43 -13.99
N LEU A 749 -23.48 4.78 -14.77
CA LEU A 749 -23.59 4.93 -16.23
C LEU A 749 -23.94 6.38 -16.63
N ALA A 750 -24.83 7.03 -15.87
CA ALA A 750 -25.17 8.44 -16.05
C ALA A 750 -23.99 9.38 -15.73
N SER A 751 -23.15 9.02 -14.76
CA SER A 751 -21.95 9.78 -14.39
C SER A 751 -20.89 9.76 -15.50
N THR A 752 -20.73 8.63 -16.22
CA THR A 752 -19.77 8.51 -17.33
C THR A 752 -20.25 9.18 -18.63
N ALA A 753 -21.55 9.47 -18.76
CA ALA A 753 -22.15 10.08 -19.95
C ALA A 753 -21.79 11.56 -20.16
N GLY A 754 -21.02 12.19 -19.26
CA GLY A 754 -20.38 13.50 -19.46
C GLY A 754 -21.30 14.72 -19.49
N SER A 755 -22.63 14.56 -19.37
CA SER A 755 -23.58 15.68 -19.32
C SER A 755 -24.74 15.44 -18.34
N ALA A 756 -25.19 16.49 -17.66
CA ALA A 756 -26.37 16.41 -16.79
C ALA A 756 -27.65 16.06 -17.56
N TYR A 757 -27.72 16.46 -18.84
CA TYR A 757 -28.86 16.15 -19.73
C TYR A 757 -28.98 14.66 -20.01
N THR A 758 -27.87 14.00 -20.35
CA THR A 758 -27.85 12.55 -20.58
C THR A 758 -28.17 11.78 -19.30
N GLY A 759 -27.63 12.21 -18.16
CA GLY A 759 -27.99 11.61 -16.86
C GLY A 759 -29.48 11.75 -16.54
N GLY A 760 -30.06 12.92 -16.76
CA GLY A 760 -31.51 13.13 -16.62
C GLY A 760 -32.35 12.25 -17.56
N LEU A 761 -31.94 12.14 -18.83
CA LEU A 761 -32.64 11.34 -19.84
C LEU A 761 -32.63 9.84 -19.52
N LEU A 762 -31.50 9.31 -19.06
CA LEU A 762 -31.41 7.89 -18.68
C LEU A 762 -32.33 7.57 -17.51
N LEU A 763 -32.35 8.40 -16.48
CA LEU A 763 -33.19 8.17 -15.32
C LEU A 763 -34.67 8.44 -15.59
N PHE A 764 -35.00 9.30 -16.56
CA PHE A 764 -36.36 9.42 -17.09
C PHE A 764 -36.82 8.12 -17.75
N MET A 765 -35.98 7.52 -18.60
CA MET A 765 -36.29 6.27 -19.31
C MET A 765 -36.38 5.08 -18.37
N TYR A 766 -35.53 5.05 -17.35
CA TYR A 766 -35.63 4.11 -16.23
C TYR A 766 -36.96 4.26 -15.47
N ALA A 767 -37.38 5.48 -15.13
CA ALA A 767 -38.66 5.71 -14.48
C ALA A 767 -39.85 5.27 -15.36
N LEU A 768 -39.75 5.46 -16.68
CA LEU A 768 -40.75 5.01 -17.65
C LEU A 768 -40.86 3.47 -17.68
N GLY A 769 -39.72 2.77 -17.71
CA GLY A 769 -39.66 1.30 -17.66
C GLY A 769 -40.27 0.72 -16.38
N LEU A 770 -40.04 1.38 -15.24
CA LEU A 770 -40.62 0.99 -13.96
C LEU A 770 -42.14 1.23 -13.89
N PHE A 771 -42.61 2.29 -14.53
CA PHE A 771 -44.00 2.73 -14.46
C PHE A 771 -44.95 1.91 -15.37
N LEU A 772 -44.46 1.46 -16.53
CA LEU A 772 -45.27 0.78 -17.54
C LEU A 772 -45.96 -0.50 -17.02
N PRO A 773 -45.26 -1.45 -16.36
CA PRO A 773 -45.89 -2.66 -15.81
C PRO A 773 -46.95 -2.35 -14.75
N MET A 774 -46.76 -1.26 -14.00
CA MET A 774 -47.64 -0.86 -12.93
C MET A 774 -49.01 -0.40 -13.46
N ILE A 775 -49.02 0.33 -14.60
CA ILE A 775 -50.26 0.68 -15.30
C ILE A 775 -50.97 -0.57 -15.81
N PHE A 776 -50.26 -1.45 -16.52
CA PHE A 776 -50.84 -2.67 -17.06
C PHE A 776 -51.45 -3.54 -15.94
N PHE A 777 -50.74 -3.66 -14.82
CA PHE A 777 -51.22 -4.40 -13.65
C PHE A 777 -52.47 -3.75 -13.03
N ALA A 778 -52.49 -2.42 -12.88
CA ALA A 778 -53.67 -1.71 -12.38
C ALA A 778 -54.89 -1.85 -13.31
N LEU A 779 -54.71 -1.71 -14.62
CA LEU A 779 -55.81 -1.88 -15.59
C LEU A 779 -56.33 -3.32 -15.61
N TYR A 780 -55.45 -4.32 -15.47
CA TYR A 780 -55.84 -5.73 -15.38
C TYR A 780 -56.68 -6.02 -14.14
N LEU A 781 -56.28 -5.51 -12.97
CA LEU A 781 -57.03 -5.70 -11.71
C LEU A 781 -58.39 -4.99 -11.71
N LYS A 782 -58.56 -3.92 -12.49
CA LYS A 782 -59.86 -3.22 -12.67
C LYS A 782 -60.93 -4.13 -13.26
N LYS A 783 -60.54 -4.99 -14.21
CA LYS A 783 -61.45 -5.86 -14.97
C LYS A 783 -61.87 -7.12 -14.20
N SER A 784 -61.13 -7.49 -13.14
CA SER A 784 -61.29 -8.78 -12.46
C SER A 784 -61.29 -8.68 -10.92
N LYS A 785 -62.27 -7.95 -10.37
CA LYS A 785 -62.48 -7.75 -8.91
C LYS A 785 -62.71 -9.04 -8.10
N ASN A 786 -62.92 -10.19 -8.75
CA ASN A 786 -63.19 -11.50 -8.10
C ASN A 786 -62.17 -12.61 -8.42
N SER A 787 -61.02 -12.31 -9.04
CA SER A 787 -59.99 -13.30 -9.34
C SER A 787 -59.32 -13.91 -8.08
N LYS A 788 -58.76 -15.12 -8.22
CA LYS A 788 -57.94 -15.77 -7.15
C LYS A 788 -56.77 -14.89 -6.70
N ILE A 789 -56.20 -14.10 -7.60
CA ILE A 789 -55.14 -13.12 -7.36
C ILE A 789 -55.62 -12.01 -6.42
N TRP A 790 -56.83 -11.46 -6.65
CA TRP A 790 -57.41 -10.43 -5.78
C TRP A 790 -57.63 -10.92 -4.34
N LYS A 791 -58.04 -12.17 -4.16
CA LYS A 791 -58.18 -12.80 -2.83
C LYS A 791 -56.83 -13.01 -2.12
N LEU A 792 -55.75 -13.23 -2.88
CA LEU A 792 -54.39 -13.38 -2.34
C LEU A 792 -53.83 -12.04 -1.84
N PHE A 793 -54.09 -10.94 -2.57
CA PHE A 793 -53.66 -9.59 -2.19
C PHE A 793 -54.47 -8.97 -1.04
N LYS A 794 -55.76 -9.29 -0.90
CA LYS A 794 -56.63 -8.76 0.18
C LYS A 794 -56.20 -9.26 1.57
N GLY A 795 -55.53 -10.41 1.63
CA GLY A 795 -55.07 -11.06 2.85
C GLY A 795 -56.22 -11.52 3.78
N LYS A 796 -55.95 -12.51 4.64
CA LYS A 796 -56.79 -12.82 5.81
C LYS A 796 -56.39 -11.92 6.98
N MET A 797 -57.39 -11.45 7.74
CA MET A 797 -57.17 -10.67 8.97
C MET A 797 -56.80 -11.62 10.12
N LEU A 798 -55.69 -11.35 10.79
CA LEU A 798 -55.24 -12.05 11.98
C LEU A 798 -55.40 -11.13 13.19
N ILE A 799 -55.98 -11.66 14.27
CA ILE A 799 -56.22 -10.92 15.51
C ILE A 799 -55.29 -11.50 16.57
N PHE A 800 -54.34 -10.70 17.04
CA PHE A 800 -53.44 -11.08 18.12
C PHE A 800 -53.86 -10.35 19.40
N LYS A 801 -54.16 -11.12 20.45
CA LYS A 801 -54.56 -10.60 21.76
C LYS A 801 -53.44 -10.85 22.77
N PHE A 802 -52.85 -9.79 23.31
CA PHE A 802 -51.84 -9.88 24.35
C PHE A 802 -52.25 -9.08 25.58
N LYS A 803 -51.81 -9.53 26.75
CA LYS A 803 -52.07 -8.88 28.04
C LYS A 803 -50.75 -8.27 28.52
N LEU A 804 -50.63 -6.94 28.42
CA LEU A 804 -49.43 -6.20 28.82
C LEU A 804 -49.84 -5.17 29.88
N PHE A 805 -49.21 -5.19 31.05
CA PHE A 805 -49.49 -4.27 32.17
C PHE A 805 -50.98 -4.05 32.47
N ASN A 806 -51.73 -5.15 32.68
CA ASN A 806 -53.17 -5.15 32.97
C ASN A 806 -54.11 -4.47 31.95
N LYS A 807 -53.61 -4.01 30.79
CA LYS A 807 -54.44 -3.59 29.65
C LYS A 807 -54.44 -4.69 28.59
N LYS A 808 -55.64 -5.05 28.11
CA LYS A 808 -55.81 -5.93 26.94
C LYS A 808 -55.53 -5.09 25.70
N ILE A 809 -54.53 -5.47 24.92
CA ILE A 809 -54.19 -4.83 23.65
C ILE A 809 -54.52 -5.82 22.54
N GLU A 810 -55.41 -5.43 21.63
CA GLU A 810 -55.80 -6.21 20.45
C GLU A 810 -55.16 -5.59 19.21
N PHE A 811 -54.34 -6.37 18.50
CA PHE A 811 -53.73 -5.97 17.23
C PHE A 811 -54.45 -6.68 16.08
N HIS A 812 -54.96 -5.89 15.13
CA HIS A 812 -55.51 -6.39 13.87
C HIS A 812 -54.44 -6.24 12.79
N VAL A 813 -53.91 -7.34 12.29
CA VAL A 813 -52.86 -7.33 11.25
C VAL A 813 -53.29 -8.21 10.09
N HIS A 814 -53.19 -7.72 8.86
CA HIS A 814 -53.45 -8.54 7.68
C HIS A 814 -52.23 -9.42 7.38
N THR A 815 -52.48 -10.64 6.90
CA THR A 815 -51.41 -11.55 6.43
C THR A 815 -50.47 -10.90 5.41
N SER A 816 -50.98 -10.02 4.54
CA SER A 816 -50.18 -9.26 3.57
C SER A 816 -49.27 -8.21 4.22
N THR A 817 -49.74 -7.51 5.26
CA THR A 817 -48.92 -6.53 6.00
C THR A 817 -47.88 -7.21 6.89
N LEU A 818 -48.21 -8.38 7.44
CA LEU A 818 -47.28 -9.21 8.22
C LEU A 818 -46.11 -9.72 7.36
N VAL A 819 -46.40 -10.32 6.20
CA VAL A 819 -45.39 -10.82 5.26
C VAL A 819 -44.51 -9.68 4.75
N SER A 820 -45.12 -8.54 4.41
CA SER A 820 -44.40 -7.35 3.96
C SER A 820 -43.46 -6.81 5.04
N GLY A 821 -43.92 -6.68 6.29
CA GLY A 821 -43.08 -6.22 7.40
C GLY A 821 -41.88 -7.12 7.68
N ILE A 822 -42.07 -8.46 7.61
CA ILE A 822 -40.98 -9.44 7.77
C ILE A 822 -39.96 -9.33 6.63
N ILE A 823 -40.42 -9.21 5.38
CA ILE A 823 -39.54 -9.06 4.20
C ILE A 823 -38.70 -7.78 4.31
N PHE A 824 -39.30 -6.65 4.72
CA PHE A 824 -38.59 -5.39 4.91
C PHE A 824 -37.51 -5.49 5.99
N ILE A 825 -37.80 -6.13 7.14
CA ILE A 825 -36.80 -6.31 8.19
C ILE A 825 -35.63 -7.19 7.71
N LEU A 826 -35.93 -8.33 7.06
CA LEU A 826 -34.89 -9.23 6.54
C LEU A 826 -34.02 -8.54 5.49
N LEU A 827 -34.63 -7.79 4.58
CA LEU A 827 -33.91 -7.04 3.56
C LEU A 827 -33.06 -5.92 4.17
N GLY A 828 -33.60 -5.17 5.13
CA GLY A 828 -32.86 -4.11 5.82
C GLY A 828 -31.65 -4.65 6.58
N ILE A 829 -31.74 -5.84 7.17
CA ILE A 829 -30.60 -6.55 7.79
C ILE A 829 -29.57 -6.96 6.72
N LEU A 830 -30.00 -7.46 5.56
CA LEU A 830 -29.11 -7.84 4.46
C LEU A 830 -28.38 -6.63 3.84
N ILE A 831 -29.04 -5.48 3.76
CA ILE A 831 -28.45 -4.21 3.28
C ILE A 831 -27.51 -3.63 4.34
N PHE A 832 -27.91 -3.64 5.61
CA PHE A 832 -27.09 -3.15 6.73
C PHE A 832 -25.79 -3.94 6.91
N SER A 833 -25.85 -5.25 6.74
CA SER A 833 -24.69 -6.15 6.88
C SER A 833 -23.81 -6.26 5.64
N GLY A 834 -24.14 -5.55 4.55
CA GLY A 834 -23.45 -5.70 3.26
C GLY A 834 -23.67 -7.07 2.58
N GLY A 835 -24.47 -7.96 3.17
CA GLY A 835 -24.76 -9.29 2.65
C GLY A 835 -25.39 -9.29 1.25
N LEU A 836 -26.16 -8.25 0.91
CA LEU A 836 -26.73 -8.09 -0.44
C LEU A 836 -25.64 -7.87 -1.51
N LEU A 837 -24.57 -7.14 -1.19
CA LEU A 837 -23.41 -6.93 -2.09
C LEU A 837 -22.61 -8.22 -2.26
N THR A 838 -22.43 -8.99 -1.17
CA THR A 838 -21.79 -10.30 -1.23
C THR A 838 -22.59 -11.28 -2.10
N ILE A 839 -23.92 -11.32 -1.96
CA ILE A 839 -24.80 -12.14 -2.82
C ILE A 839 -24.69 -11.69 -4.28
N ASN A 840 -24.70 -10.37 -4.55
CA ASN A 840 -24.51 -9.85 -5.91
C ASN A 840 -23.13 -10.17 -6.49
N LYS A 841 -22.07 -10.17 -5.67
CA LYS A 841 -20.73 -10.58 -6.10
C LYS A 841 -20.68 -12.05 -6.50
N TYR A 842 -21.38 -12.93 -5.77
CA TYR A 842 -21.50 -14.35 -6.10
C TYR A 842 -22.42 -14.62 -7.31
N VAL A 843 -23.50 -13.86 -7.48
CA VAL A 843 -24.39 -13.98 -8.64
C VAL A 843 -23.74 -13.36 -9.90
N GLY A 844 -22.99 -12.28 -9.77
CA GLY A 844 -22.23 -11.64 -10.86
C GLY A 844 -21.09 -12.50 -11.42
N THR A 845 -20.69 -13.57 -10.72
CA THR A 845 -19.74 -14.57 -11.20
C THR A 845 -20.40 -15.81 -11.84
N THR A 846 -21.72 -15.80 -12.08
CA THR A 846 -22.43 -16.98 -12.61
C THR A 846 -22.77 -16.90 -14.10
N PHE A 847 -23.04 -18.09 -14.67
CA PHE A 847 -23.55 -18.39 -16.01
C PHE A 847 -24.54 -17.37 -16.61
N LEU A 848 -25.37 -16.72 -15.78
CA LEU A 848 -26.35 -15.73 -16.21
C LEU A 848 -25.70 -14.46 -16.80
N GLN A 849 -24.55 -14.04 -16.29
CA GLN A 849 -23.84 -12.86 -16.81
C GLN A 849 -23.12 -13.16 -18.13
N ASN A 850 -22.50 -14.33 -18.26
CA ASN A 850 -21.96 -14.79 -19.54
C ASN A 850 -23.05 -14.96 -20.62
N TYR A 851 -24.26 -15.36 -20.21
CA TYR A 851 -25.43 -15.44 -21.10
C TYR A 851 -26.01 -14.06 -21.48
N LEU A 852 -25.96 -13.07 -20.58
CA LEU A 852 -26.37 -11.70 -20.90
C LEU A 852 -25.36 -11.00 -21.80
N ASN A 853 -24.06 -11.21 -21.56
CA ASN A 853 -22.98 -10.71 -22.43
C ASN A 853 -23.01 -11.37 -23.82
N SER A 854 -23.42 -12.64 -23.92
CA SER A 854 -23.61 -13.28 -25.23
C SER A 854 -24.84 -12.73 -25.97
N ILE A 855 -25.91 -12.35 -25.27
CA ILE A 855 -27.05 -11.63 -25.87
C ILE A 855 -26.64 -10.23 -26.33
N GLU A 856 -25.79 -9.53 -25.56
CA GLU A 856 -25.22 -8.24 -25.96
C GLU A 856 -24.36 -8.35 -27.22
N GLY A 857 -23.50 -9.38 -27.32
CA GLY A 857 -22.75 -9.69 -28.54
C GLY A 857 -23.65 -9.97 -29.74
N VAL A 858 -24.71 -10.77 -29.57
CA VAL A 858 -25.68 -11.08 -30.63
C VAL A 858 -26.50 -9.86 -31.06
N LEU A 859 -26.82 -8.94 -30.13
CA LEU A 859 -27.52 -7.69 -30.44
C LEU A 859 -26.62 -6.68 -31.16
N LEU A 860 -25.33 -6.62 -30.82
CA LEU A 860 -24.36 -5.76 -31.49
C LEU A 860 -24.07 -6.25 -32.92
N ASP A 861 -23.96 -7.57 -33.12
CA ASP A 861 -23.83 -8.20 -34.44
C ASP A 861 -25.08 -8.03 -35.32
N PHE A 862 -26.26 -7.81 -34.72
CA PHE A 862 -27.51 -7.55 -35.44
C PHE A 862 -27.69 -6.06 -35.82
N ILE A 863 -26.93 -5.17 -35.18
CA ILE A 863 -27.00 -3.70 -35.38
C ILE A 863 -25.88 -3.20 -36.30
N GLN A 864 -24.74 -3.90 -36.35
CA GLN A 864 -23.72 -3.75 -37.41
C GLN A 864 -24.21 -4.36 -38.74
#